data_AF-A0A494XZN0-F1
#
_entry.id   AF-A0A494XZN0-F1
#
_cell.length_a   1.000
_cell.length_b   1.000
_cell.length_c   1.000
_cell.angle_alpha   90.00
_cell.angle_beta   90.00
_cell.angle_gamma   90.00
#
_symmetry.space_group_name_H-M   'P 1'
#
loop_
_entity.id
_entity.type
_entity.pdbx_description
1 polymer ?
#
loop_
_entity_poly.entity_id
_entity_poly.type
_entity_poly.pdbx_seq_one_letter_code
_entity_poly.pdbx_strand_id
1 'polypeptide(L)'
;MSVSQDFPLYDVAVLGCGPIGATLAGLLNRRGLSVLVIEKTTTVYPQPRAVGFDHDAMRLFQRIGVAEKLIPHIDSFRDTEYTGVDGQLIQILRREQQPFALTWEPNYTCDQPGVETVLRDHLRDAANVDLRFGHEVTAISQDSAHVRIDTRSASGDVMSWSARYAVGCDGAWSPTRESLGLKLETYDYDVSWMVVDVKVDDAYLHVLPDSNRQYCEPARPCSYIVCPGNHRRWEFMVLEGEDRETLLSEPYLWSLLGRWLKPGQAEILRAAPYQFHALVATEWHKARVFIAGDSAHQTPPFLGQGMCQGLRDAGNLEWKLAAVLRDQASSALLDSYVEERRPNVIETTLIAKERGRLISERDEASARVRDAELLRSGTPVTLVRQDMIPPLVGGCIEHDAPLAGRVFPQPRVTDAGGRAMLLDESCEGQFHIVFSALADGSSIRELGDAARALDIVSIAVASLSELDGARDNAGSDTGARATPNTTVAHVVESGTLVRAFLERHGCIGAIVRPDHYVFAGFRDVDEGRAMLASLKDRLAGTHEARSQVPSQVRAEAQRAEPFRAYLRASDDPKVEGIEQHDAYSWADRCLANPRSGPMFAAWRARLVDETFKGITSDGMIVEGLYTMRDESAPVDRMRIAVAALLRLVSPAEHDAVMHAIDDRARHAWMNPEVYMNRFGLRLDEIDASKRDAILDVLRASLSARGYEKARNLMRVNAFLGALTRAPRIMNEYSYNFNLFGTPSSDEPWGWNFYGHHLCLNCTVVGRQMVFTPLFMGAEPNVIDAGPDIGVAELNEEEVVGLELMRALPDDVRAKAQVYALKRDPSMPDGRVAIGDELLLSGAFQDNRVIPYEGVEVKHFPADCRDLLLELIGIYHAYLPSGPFEARMDEIRRHLDSTHFCWIGGYGDTDPFYYRIQSPVLIIEFDHHAGVFLSNTEPEKFHIHTLVRTPNGNDYGMALVKACCEASRFKLAGVERE
;
A
#
# COMPACT_ATOMS: atom_id res chain seq x y z
N MET A 1 -48.83 6.91 33.97
CA MET A 1 -48.35 5.51 34.00
C MET A 1 -48.17 5.08 32.55
N SER A 2 -46.98 5.28 31.97
CA SER A 2 -46.66 4.77 30.64
C SER A 2 -46.16 3.34 30.79
N VAL A 3 -46.89 2.40 30.20
CA VAL A 3 -46.45 1.01 30.06
C VAL A 3 -45.16 1.04 29.25
N SER A 4 -44.01 0.67 29.83
CA SER A 4 -42.80 0.44 29.04
C SER A 4 -43.07 -0.78 28.17
N GLN A 5 -43.24 -0.57 26.86
CA GLN A 5 -43.15 -1.66 25.91
C GLN A 5 -41.69 -2.09 25.89
N ASP A 6 -41.37 -3.26 26.45
CA ASP A 6 -40.06 -3.87 26.33
C ASP A 6 -39.91 -4.36 24.88
N PHE A 7 -39.22 -3.57 24.06
CA PHE A 7 -38.85 -3.96 22.71
C PHE A 7 -37.79 -5.08 22.75
N PRO A 8 -37.78 -5.99 21.77
CA PRO A 8 -36.78 -7.06 21.72
C PRO A 8 -35.37 -6.47 21.62
N LEU A 9 -34.40 -7.17 22.21
CA LEU A 9 -32.99 -6.86 22.03
C LEU A 9 -32.56 -7.34 20.63
N TYR A 10 -32.08 -6.42 19.79
CA TYR A 10 -31.52 -6.74 18.47
C TYR A 10 -30.02 -6.99 18.55
N ASP A 11 -29.48 -7.70 17.56
CA ASP A 11 -28.03 -7.87 17.44
C ASP A 11 -27.39 -6.55 16.99
N VAL A 12 -27.95 -5.92 15.95
CA VAL A 12 -27.42 -4.67 15.38
C VAL A 12 -28.56 -3.69 15.08
N ALA A 13 -28.40 -2.43 15.49
CA ALA A 13 -29.22 -1.32 15.03
C ALA A 13 -28.50 -0.52 13.92
N VAL A 14 -29.11 -0.38 12.76
CA VAL A 14 -28.62 0.46 11.66
C VAL A 14 -29.43 1.75 11.64
N LEU A 15 -28.75 2.88 11.83
CA LEU A 15 -29.35 4.20 11.96
C LEU A 15 -29.22 4.95 10.63
N GLY A 16 -30.29 5.02 9.86
CA GLY A 16 -30.33 5.52 8.48
C GLY A 16 -30.46 4.40 7.45
N CYS A 17 -31.39 4.57 6.51
CA CYS A 17 -31.71 3.60 5.45
C CYS A 17 -31.46 4.21 4.05
N GLY A 18 -30.32 4.90 3.91
CA GLY A 18 -29.72 5.20 2.59
C GLY A 18 -29.02 3.96 2.00
N PRO A 19 -28.30 4.08 0.88
CA PRO A 19 -27.66 2.94 0.20
C PRO A 19 -26.74 2.13 1.11
N ILE A 20 -25.94 2.80 1.95
CA ILE A 20 -25.00 2.18 2.89
C ILE A 20 -25.76 1.38 3.95
N GLY A 21 -26.68 2.02 4.68
CA GLY A 21 -27.43 1.38 5.75
C GLY A 21 -28.33 0.26 5.24
N ALA A 22 -28.96 0.44 4.07
CA ALA A 22 -29.79 -0.60 3.48
C ALA A 22 -28.97 -1.84 3.08
N THR A 23 -27.79 -1.62 2.50
CA THR A 23 -26.86 -2.71 2.14
C THR A 23 -26.32 -3.41 3.38
N LEU A 24 -25.89 -2.66 4.41
CA LEU A 24 -25.43 -3.23 5.68
C LEU A 24 -26.52 -4.11 6.33
N ALA A 25 -27.75 -3.62 6.41
CA ALA A 25 -28.87 -4.39 6.96
C ALA A 25 -29.14 -5.67 6.15
N GLY A 26 -29.06 -5.60 4.81
CA GLY A 26 -29.20 -6.76 3.94
C GLY A 26 -28.11 -7.79 4.14
N LEU A 27 -26.85 -7.35 4.28
CA LEU A 27 -25.69 -8.23 4.54
C LEU A 27 -25.82 -8.91 5.91
N LEU A 28 -26.16 -8.16 6.96
CA LEU A 28 -26.39 -8.70 8.31
C LEU A 28 -27.58 -9.68 8.35
N ASN A 29 -28.67 -9.37 7.64
CA ASN A 29 -29.81 -10.28 7.49
C ASN A 29 -29.42 -11.60 6.83
N ARG A 30 -28.53 -11.59 5.81
CA ARG A 30 -28.01 -12.81 5.20
C ARG A 30 -27.17 -13.65 6.15
N ARG A 31 -26.60 -13.03 7.19
CA ARG A 31 -25.96 -13.73 8.30
C ARG A 31 -26.96 -14.15 9.39
N GLY A 32 -28.26 -14.01 9.18
CA GLY A 32 -29.27 -14.42 10.15
C GLY A 32 -29.25 -13.62 11.45
N LEU A 33 -28.63 -12.43 11.46
CA LEU A 33 -28.66 -11.54 12.61
C LEU A 33 -29.99 -10.79 12.67
N SER A 34 -30.45 -10.51 13.88
CA SER A 34 -31.61 -9.65 14.11
C SER A 34 -31.21 -8.17 13.98
N VAL A 35 -31.81 -7.48 13.01
CA VAL A 35 -31.41 -6.11 12.64
C VAL A 35 -32.58 -5.15 12.83
N LEU A 36 -32.36 -4.08 13.58
CA LEU A 36 -33.27 -2.94 13.64
C LEU A 36 -32.79 -1.87 12.67
N VAL A 37 -33.65 -1.40 11.75
CA VAL A 37 -33.34 -0.27 10.87
C VAL A 37 -34.23 0.91 11.22
N ILE A 38 -33.63 2.04 11.60
CA ILE A 38 -34.35 3.27 11.93
C ILE A 38 -34.10 4.31 10.84
N GLU A 39 -35.15 4.86 10.24
CA GLU A 39 -35.05 5.86 9.19
C GLU A 39 -36.12 6.95 9.38
N LYS A 40 -35.69 8.21 9.32
CA LYS A 40 -36.57 9.37 9.54
C LYS A 40 -37.57 9.59 8.40
N THR A 41 -37.22 9.21 7.17
CA THR A 41 -38.06 9.38 5.98
C THR A 41 -38.96 8.17 5.74
N THR A 42 -40.17 8.40 5.23
CA THR A 42 -41.11 7.31 4.88
C THR A 42 -40.92 6.78 3.47
N THR A 43 -40.32 7.57 2.59
CA THR A 43 -40.11 7.25 1.17
C THR A 43 -38.68 7.59 0.74
N VAL A 44 -38.25 7.01 -0.37
CA VAL A 44 -36.98 7.36 -1.03
C VAL A 44 -36.99 8.83 -1.44
N TYR A 45 -35.84 9.48 -1.38
CA TYR A 45 -35.70 10.85 -1.87
C TYR A 45 -35.78 10.87 -3.41
N PRO A 46 -36.69 11.64 -4.03
CA PRO A 46 -37.07 11.46 -5.42
C PRO A 46 -36.04 11.99 -6.44
N GLN A 47 -35.03 12.77 -6.02
CA GLN A 47 -34.05 13.36 -6.94
C GLN A 47 -32.66 12.69 -6.81
N PRO A 48 -31.99 12.39 -7.93
CA PRO A 48 -30.70 11.69 -7.92
C PRO A 48 -29.58 12.54 -7.32
N ARG A 49 -28.83 12.01 -6.36
CA ARG A 49 -27.67 12.66 -5.71
C ARG A 49 -26.37 12.03 -6.22
N ALA A 50 -26.19 10.72 -6.03
CA ALA A 50 -25.14 9.92 -6.63
C ALA A 50 -25.45 9.65 -8.11
N VAL A 51 -24.41 9.64 -8.94
CA VAL A 51 -24.52 9.42 -10.39
C VAL A 51 -24.10 8.01 -10.82
N GLY A 52 -23.43 7.24 -9.95
CA GLY A 52 -22.91 5.92 -10.29
C GLY A 52 -22.22 5.21 -9.13
N PHE A 53 -21.79 3.98 -9.40
CA PHE A 53 -21.03 3.13 -8.48
C PHE A 53 -20.09 2.17 -9.23
N ASP A 54 -19.20 1.47 -8.53
CA ASP A 54 -18.23 0.55 -9.12
C ASP A 54 -18.58 -0.93 -8.94
N HIS A 55 -17.78 -1.80 -9.55
CA HIS A 55 -17.99 -3.24 -9.50
C HIS A 55 -17.91 -3.85 -8.09
N ASP A 56 -17.22 -3.23 -7.12
CA ASP A 56 -17.21 -3.70 -5.73
C ASP A 56 -18.56 -3.45 -5.07
N ALA A 57 -19.14 -2.26 -5.31
CA ALA A 57 -20.50 -1.97 -4.90
C ALA A 57 -21.50 -2.94 -5.55
N MET A 58 -21.35 -3.23 -6.85
CA MET A 58 -22.18 -4.24 -7.54
C MET A 58 -22.04 -5.63 -6.90
N ARG A 59 -20.82 -6.03 -6.53
CA ARG A 59 -20.55 -7.30 -5.86
C ARG A 59 -21.25 -7.39 -4.50
N LEU A 60 -21.36 -6.29 -3.74
CA LEU A 60 -22.15 -6.25 -2.51
C LEU A 60 -23.66 -6.34 -2.77
N PHE A 61 -24.16 -5.69 -3.83
CA PHE A 61 -25.55 -5.82 -4.27
C PHE A 61 -25.89 -7.24 -4.75
N GLN A 62 -24.94 -7.92 -5.41
CA GLN A 62 -25.04 -9.34 -5.73
C GLN A 62 -25.19 -10.17 -4.45
N ARG A 63 -24.36 -9.91 -3.42
CA ARG A 63 -24.42 -10.66 -2.16
C ARG A 63 -25.77 -10.56 -1.49
N ILE A 64 -26.37 -9.37 -1.40
CA ILE A 64 -27.73 -9.23 -0.84
C ILE A 64 -28.83 -9.72 -1.79
N GLY A 65 -28.50 -10.11 -3.04
CA GLY A 65 -29.45 -10.73 -3.97
C GLY A 65 -30.29 -9.72 -4.78
N VAL A 66 -29.76 -8.51 -5.00
CA VAL A 66 -30.48 -7.46 -5.74
C VAL A 66 -29.82 -7.05 -7.06
N ALA A 67 -28.60 -7.50 -7.37
CA ALA A 67 -27.86 -7.09 -8.58
C ALA A 67 -28.71 -7.09 -9.87
N GLU A 68 -29.40 -8.19 -10.17
CA GLU A 68 -30.27 -8.31 -11.36
C GLU A 68 -31.45 -7.33 -11.35
N LYS A 69 -31.98 -7.02 -10.16
CA LYS A 69 -33.07 -6.04 -10.00
C LYS A 69 -32.60 -4.60 -10.22
N LEU A 70 -31.29 -4.34 -10.16
CA LEU A 70 -30.72 -3.02 -10.41
C LEU A 70 -30.51 -2.75 -11.90
N ILE A 71 -30.43 -3.78 -12.76
CA ILE A 71 -30.17 -3.64 -14.20
C ILE A 71 -31.06 -2.59 -14.89
N PRO A 72 -32.38 -2.52 -14.63
CA PRO A 72 -33.24 -1.49 -15.25
C PRO A 72 -32.92 -0.04 -14.84
N HIS A 73 -32.15 0.14 -13.76
CA HIS A 73 -31.86 1.44 -13.15
C HIS A 73 -30.40 1.87 -13.33
N ILE A 74 -29.60 1.11 -14.08
CA ILE A 74 -28.17 1.35 -14.26
C ILE A 74 -27.76 1.21 -15.73
N ASP A 75 -26.63 1.81 -16.09
CA ASP A 75 -26.01 1.68 -17.41
C ASP A 75 -24.48 1.66 -17.23
N SER A 76 -23.74 1.15 -18.22
CA SER A 76 -22.29 1.09 -18.15
C SER A 76 -21.69 2.49 -18.11
N PHE A 77 -20.78 2.74 -17.16
CA PHE A 77 -20.05 4.00 -17.11
C PHE A 77 -19.10 4.09 -18.30
N ARG A 78 -19.20 5.19 -19.05
CA ARG A 78 -18.43 5.40 -20.26
C ARG A 78 -17.05 5.98 -19.93
N ASP A 79 -16.09 5.76 -20.83
CA ASP A 79 -14.78 6.39 -20.71
C ASP A 79 -14.92 7.91 -20.57
N THR A 80 -14.01 8.51 -19.79
CA THR A 80 -14.03 9.95 -19.52
C THR A 80 -12.92 10.65 -20.28
N GLU A 81 -13.29 11.54 -21.19
CA GLU A 81 -12.38 12.39 -21.96
C GLU A 81 -12.18 13.73 -21.25
N TYR A 82 -10.93 14.12 -21.04
CA TYR A 82 -10.58 15.43 -20.49
C TYR A 82 -10.18 16.34 -21.64
N THR A 83 -10.83 17.49 -21.77
CA THR A 83 -10.48 18.50 -22.79
C THR A 83 -9.83 19.72 -22.16
N GLY A 84 -8.72 20.15 -22.72
CA GLY A 84 -7.93 21.30 -22.27
C GLY A 84 -8.47 22.65 -22.74
N VAL A 85 -7.65 23.69 -22.57
CA VAL A 85 -7.98 25.10 -22.81
C VAL A 85 -8.48 25.36 -24.23
N ASP A 86 -7.90 24.72 -25.24
CA ASP A 86 -8.24 24.91 -26.64
C ASP A 86 -9.23 23.82 -27.14
N GLY A 87 -9.85 23.07 -26.23
CA GLY A 87 -10.78 21.97 -26.52
C GLY A 87 -10.13 20.67 -27.00
N GLN A 88 -8.80 20.61 -26.99
CA GLN A 88 -8.02 19.42 -27.34
C GLN A 88 -8.13 18.35 -26.26
N LEU A 89 -8.14 17.07 -26.66
CA LEU A 89 -8.12 15.94 -25.72
C LEU A 89 -6.74 15.88 -25.04
N ILE A 90 -6.71 16.00 -23.71
CA ILE A 90 -5.46 16.03 -22.92
C ILE A 90 -5.26 14.74 -22.10
N GLN A 91 -6.35 14.06 -21.73
CA GLN A 91 -6.30 12.83 -20.95
C GLN A 91 -7.55 11.97 -21.20
N ILE A 92 -7.41 10.65 -21.11
CA ILE A 92 -8.53 9.69 -21.10
C ILE A 92 -8.45 8.88 -19.80
N LEU A 93 -9.55 8.85 -19.05
CA LEU A 93 -9.75 7.87 -17.98
C LEU A 93 -10.62 6.74 -18.51
N ARG A 94 -10.01 5.59 -18.74
CA ARG A 94 -10.68 4.40 -19.27
C ARG A 94 -11.21 3.52 -18.16
N ARG A 95 -12.31 2.85 -18.43
CA ARG A 95 -12.70 1.66 -17.64
C ARG A 95 -11.76 0.50 -17.93
N GLU A 96 -11.59 -0.37 -16.94
CA GLU A 96 -10.96 -1.69 -17.13
C GLU A 96 -11.58 -2.41 -18.34
N GLN A 97 -10.75 -3.15 -19.09
CA GLN A 97 -11.18 -3.87 -20.29
C GLN A 97 -11.43 -5.34 -19.96
N GLN A 98 -12.21 -6.03 -20.80
CA GLN A 98 -12.46 -7.46 -20.59
C GLN A 98 -11.16 -8.30 -20.69
N PRO A 99 -11.05 -9.40 -19.92
CA PRO A 99 -12.02 -9.90 -18.95
C PRO A 99 -12.06 -9.05 -17.67
N PHE A 100 -13.25 -8.65 -17.22
CA PHE A 100 -13.40 -7.86 -16.00
C PHE A 100 -13.04 -8.68 -14.76
N ALA A 101 -12.25 -8.10 -13.85
CA ALA A 101 -11.74 -8.81 -12.68
C ALA A 101 -12.84 -9.36 -11.76
N LEU A 102 -14.02 -8.73 -11.75
CA LEU A 102 -15.15 -9.12 -10.91
C LEU A 102 -16.34 -9.69 -11.71
N THR A 103 -16.15 -10.00 -13.00
CA THR A 103 -17.19 -10.37 -13.99
C THR A 103 -18.20 -9.26 -14.31
N TRP A 104 -18.57 -8.41 -13.34
CA TRP A 104 -19.38 -7.22 -13.54
C TRP A 104 -18.63 -6.12 -14.29
N GLU A 105 -19.38 -5.23 -14.94
CA GLU A 105 -18.80 -4.03 -15.56
C GLU A 105 -18.09 -3.20 -14.48
N PRO A 106 -16.92 -2.60 -14.78
CA PRO A 106 -16.08 -1.99 -13.74
C PRO A 106 -16.73 -0.78 -13.05
N ASN A 107 -17.63 -0.08 -13.74
CA ASN A 107 -18.38 1.06 -13.23
C ASN A 107 -19.75 1.17 -13.92
N TYR A 108 -20.71 1.69 -13.18
CA TYR A 108 -22.08 1.96 -13.62
C TYR A 108 -22.45 3.42 -13.38
N THR A 109 -23.24 4.02 -14.28
CA THR A 109 -24.11 5.15 -13.92
C THR A 109 -25.46 4.64 -13.43
N CYS A 110 -26.15 5.39 -12.58
CA CYS A 110 -27.39 4.91 -11.95
C CYS A 110 -28.47 5.99 -11.78
N ASP A 111 -29.72 5.57 -11.90
CA ASP A 111 -30.89 6.22 -11.32
C ASP A 111 -30.95 5.88 -9.81
N GLN A 112 -30.35 6.73 -8.98
CA GLN A 112 -30.26 6.48 -7.53
C GLN A 112 -31.62 6.23 -6.86
N PRO A 113 -32.70 7.00 -7.12
CA PRO A 113 -34.03 6.68 -6.58
C PRO A 113 -34.49 5.25 -6.90
N GLY A 114 -34.26 4.78 -8.12
CA GLY A 114 -34.52 3.39 -8.51
C GLY A 114 -33.72 2.39 -7.69
N VAL A 115 -32.41 2.60 -7.57
CA VAL A 115 -31.50 1.77 -6.76
C VAL A 115 -31.92 1.73 -5.29
N GLU A 116 -32.18 2.88 -4.67
CA GLU A 116 -32.62 2.97 -3.26
C GLU A 116 -33.99 2.28 -3.05
N THR A 117 -34.89 2.36 -4.03
CA THR A 117 -36.19 1.67 -3.98
C THR A 117 -36.00 0.16 -3.96
N VAL A 118 -35.19 -0.38 -4.86
CA VAL A 118 -34.86 -1.82 -4.90
C VAL A 118 -34.26 -2.29 -3.58
N LEU A 119 -33.33 -1.52 -3.00
CA LEU A 119 -32.71 -1.84 -1.71
C LEU A 119 -33.73 -1.83 -0.56
N ARG A 120 -34.58 -0.81 -0.48
CA ARG A 120 -35.60 -0.72 0.58
C ARG A 120 -36.68 -1.78 0.45
N ASP A 121 -37.11 -2.09 -0.77
CA ASP A 121 -38.10 -3.16 -1.01
C ASP A 121 -37.53 -4.53 -0.65
N HIS A 122 -36.25 -4.79 -0.97
CA HIS A 122 -35.57 -6.02 -0.55
C HIS A 122 -35.57 -6.20 0.97
N LEU A 123 -35.39 -5.12 1.72
CA LEU A 123 -35.41 -5.17 3.19
C LEU A 123 -36.81 -5.38 3.77
N ARG A 124 -37.88 -4.89 3.12
CA ARG A 124 -39.26 -5.14 3.59
C ARG A 124 -39.61 -6.63 3.62
N ASP A 125 -39.02 -7.40 2.70
CA ASP A 125 -39.20 -8.84 2.59
C ASP A 125 -38.20 -9.65 3.45
N ALA A 126 -37.29 -8.97 4.17
CA ALA A 126 -36.23 -9.63 4.92
C ALA A 126 -36.72 -10.16 6.28
N ALA A 127 -36.49 -11.45 6.53
CA ALA A 127 -37.05 -12.15 7.68
C ALA A 127 -36.55 -11.64 9.04
N ASN A 128 -35.30 -11.17 9.13
CA ASN A 128 -34.68 -10.78 10.39
C ASN A 128 -34.52 -9.25 10.54
N VAL A 129 -35.14 -8.45 9.66
CA VAL A 129 -35.02 -6.99 9.69
C VAL A 129 -36.32 -6.36 10.15
N ASP A 130 -36.25 -5.57 11.23
CA ASP A 130 -37.34 -4.72 11.69
C ASP A 130 -37.13 -3.30 11.16
N LEU A 131 -37.91 -2.91 10.14
CA LEU A 131 -37.81 -1.60 9.49
C LEU A 131 -38.77 -0.59 10.13
N ARG A 132 -38.21 0.50 10.66
CA ARG A 132 -38.91 1.60 11.31
C ARG A 132 -38.72 2.90 10.53
N PHE A 133 -39.54 3.07 9.49
CA PHE A 133 -39.64 4.32 8.73
C PHE A 133 -40.43 5.40 9.49
N GLY A 134 -40.10 6.67 9.27
CA GLY A 134 -40.75 7.78 9.97
C GLY A 134 -40.32 7.93 11.43
N HIS A 135 -39.20 7.32 11.82
CA HIS A 135 -38.62 7.42 13.16
C HIS A 135 -37.29 8.15 13.11
N GLU A 136 -37.20 9.28 13.80
CA GLU A 136 -35.98 10.07 13.94
C GLU A 136 -35.25 9.66 15.22
N VAL A 137 -33.95 9.39 15.13
CA VAL A 137 -33.10 9.16 16.31
C VAL A 137 -32.91 10.48 17.05
N THR A 138 -33.21 10.48 18.35
CA THR A 138 -33.14 11.69 19.20
C THR A 138 -32.08 11.59 20.29
N ALA A 139 -31.72 10.37 20.73
CA ALA A 139 -30.63 10.14 21.65
C ALA A 139 -30.04 8.74 21.47
N ILE A 140 -28.74 8.61 21.73
CA ILE A 140 -28.02 7.34 21.77
C ILE A 140 -27.28 7.27 23.11
N SER A 141 -27.47 6.17 23.83
CA SER A 141 -26.72 5.87 25.06
C SER A 141 -26.26 4.42 25.02
N GLN A 142 -25.18 4.08 25.72
CA GLN A 142 -24.62 2.74 25.71
C GLN A 142 -24.02 2.38 27.07
N ASP A 143 -24.03 1.09 27.37
CA ASP A 143 -23.33 0.49 28.50
C ASP A 143 -22.39 -0.63 28.03
N SER A 144 -21.85 -1.41 28.96
CA SER A 144 -20.92 -2.50 28.64
C SER A 144 -21.56 -3.65 27.86
N ALA A 145 -22.89 -3.74 27.79
CA ALA A 145 -23.62 -4.84 27.17
C ALA A 145 -24.42 -4.40 25.92
N HIS A 146 -25.07 -3.23 25.95
CA HIS A 146 -26.01 -2.82 24.89
C HIS A 146 -25.95 -1.31 24.60
N VAL A 147 -26.50 -0.96 23.44
CA VAL A 147 -26.81 0.40 22.99
C VAL A 147 -28.31 0.60 23.08
N ARG A 148 -28.73 1.69 23.72
CA ARG A 148 -30.11 2.18 23.73
C ARG A 148 -30.26 3.32 22.73
N ILE A 149 -31.26 3.21 21.86
CA ILE A 149 -31.61 4.23 20.86
C ILE A 149 -32.99 4.76 21.17
N ASP A 150 -33.11 6.07 21.42
CA ASP A 150 -34.41 6.73 21.63
C ASP A 150 -34.83 7.42 20.33
N THR A 151 -36.03 7.10 19.83
CA THR A 151 -36.59 7.65 18.60
C THR A 151 -37.86 8.44 18.84
N ARG A 152 -38.16 9.35 17.92
CA ARG A 152 -39.43 10.06 17.82
C ARG A 152 -40.09 9.73 16.50
N SER A 153 -41.33 9.24 16.54
CA SER A 153 -42.13 9.00 15.34
C SER A 153 -42.63 10.31 14.71
N ALA A 154 -43.11 10.24 13.47
CA ALA A 154 -43.80 11.35 12.82
C ALA A 154 -45.06 11.84 13.56
N SER A 155 -45.71 10.99 14.37
CA SER A 155 -46.83 11.36 15.26
C SER A 155 -46.38 12.01 16.57
N GLY A 156 -45.08 12.06 16.84
CA GLY A 156 -44.49 12.64 18.04
C GLY A 156 -44.27 11.64 19.18
N ASP A 157 -44.60 10.36 18.98
CA ASP A 157 -44.43 9.30 19.98
C ASP A 157 -42.94 9.02 20.20
N VAL A 158 -42.54 8.91 21.47
CA VAL A 158 -41.15 8.59 21.86
C VAL A 158 -41.06 7.09 22.15
N MET A 159 -40.10 6.42 21.53
CA MET A 159 -39.86 4.98 21.65
C MET A 159 -38.39 4.71 21.97
N SER A 160 -38.10 3.65 22.71
CA SER A 160 -36.73 3.26 23.06
C SER A 160 -36.45 1.85 22.59
N TRP A 161 -35.33 1.66 21.91
CA TRP A 161 -34.89 0.40 21.32
C TRP A 161 -33.57 -0.03 21.93
N SER A 162 -33.26 -1.32 21.92
CA SER A 162 -31.99 -1.85 22.44
C SER A 162 -31.34 -2.77 21.42
N ALA A 163 -30.04 -2.60 21.20
CA ALA A 163 -29.23 -3.49 20.36
C ALA A 163 -27.87 -3.76 20.98
N ARG A 164 -27.20 -4.87 20.63
CA ARG A 164 -25.83 -5.14 21.12
C ARG A 164 -24.78 -4.20 20.50
N TYR A 165 -24.99 -3.81 19.25
CA TYR A 165 -24.21 -2.81 18.52
C TYR A 165 -25.11 -1.88 17.72
N ALA A 166 -24.63 -0.67 17.41
CA ALA A 166 -25.30 0.24 16.51
C ALA A 166 -24.33 0.81 15.46
N VAL A 167 -24.83 1.08 14.26
CA VAL A 167 -24.06 1.67 13.15
C VAL A 167 -24.80 2.87 12.57
N GLY A 168 -24.21 4.04 12.69
CA GLY A 168 -24.66 5.27 12.06
C GLY A 168 -24.38 5.25 10.56
N CYS A 169 -25.45 5.20 9.77
CA CYS A 169 -25.46 5.33 8.30
C CYS A 169 -26.34 6.52 7.89
N ASP A 170 -26.36 7.56 8.71
CA ASP A 170 -27.30 8.68 8.77
C ASP A 170 -26.81 9.95 8.04
N GLY A 171 -25.75 9.82 7.25
CA GLY A 171 -25.32 10.81 6.25
C GLY A 171 -24.37 11.90 6.76
N ALA A 172 -24.07 12.87 5.90
CA ALA A 172 -23.08 13.94 6.16
C ALA A 172 -23.33 14.71 7.48
N TRP A 173 -24.60 14.91 7.84
CA TRP A 173 -25.05 15.59 9.06
C TRP A 173 -25.41 14.61 10.18
N SER A 174 -24.68 13.49 10.27
CA SER A 174 -24.92 12.36 11.17
C SER A 174 -25.19 12.77 12.63
N PRO A 175 -26.44 12.61 13.12
CA PRO A 175 -26.74 12.73 14.55
C PRO A 175 -25.99 11.70 15.39
N THR A 176 -25.70 10.52 14.82
CA THR A 176 -24.91 9.48 15.49
C THR A 176 -23.49 9.97 15.78
N ARG A 177 -22.80 10.54 14.77
CA ARG A 177 -21.46 11.11 14.92
C ARG A 177 -21.44 12.22 15.98
N GLU A 178 -22.42 13.13 15.93
CA GLU A 178 -22.55 14.22 16.90
C GLU A 178 -22.79 13.69 18.32
N SER A 179 -23.70 12.73 18.50
CA SER A 179 -24.01 12.12 19.79
C SER A 179 -22.81 11.42 20.43
N LEU A 180 -21.86 10.92 19.63
CA LEU A 180 -20.64 10.30 20.11
C LEU A 180 -19.49 11.31 20.35
N GLY A 181 -19.62 12.53 19.84
CA GLY A 181 -18.60 13.58 19.90
C GLY A 181 -17.43 13.36 18.94
N LEU A 182 -17.63 12.59 17.86
CA LEU A 182 -16.57 12.26 16.90
C LEU A 182 -16.31 13.45 15.96
N LYS A 183 -15.04 13.75 15.70
CA LYS A 183 -14.62 14.94 14.93
C LYS A 183 -14.23 14.59 13.50
N LEU A 184 -14.62 15.47 12.57
CA LEU A 184 -14.15 15.45 11.20
C LEU A 184 -12.86 16.27 11.06
N GLU A 185 -11.89 15.70 10.36
CA GLU A 185 -10.67 16.35 9.88
C GLU A 185 -10.88 16.80 8.44
N THR A 186 -10.34 17.98 8.08
CA THR A 186 -10.39 18.52 6.72
C THR A 186 -9.11 18.22 5.97
N TYR A 187 -9.26 17.87 4.69
CA TYR A 187 -8.15 17.70 3.75
C TYR A 187 -8.17 18.81 2.70
N ASP A 188 -8.48 20.05 3.09
CA ASP A 188 -8.36 21.28 2.29
C ASP A 188 -8.90 21.17 0.86
N TYR A 189 -10.18 20.82 0.75
CA TYR A 189 -10.92 20.89 -0.51
C TYR A 189 -12.35 21.32 -0.21
N ASP A 190 -12.69 22.54 -0.64
CA ASP A 190 -13.99 23.13 -0.40
C ASP A 190 -14.40 24.01 -1.59
N VAL A 191 -15.06 23.39 -2.58
CA VAL A 191 -15.45 24.07 -3.83
C VAL A 191 -16.92 23.85 -4.13
N SER A 192 -17.59 24.89 -4.62
CA SER A 192 -19.00 24.85 -4.97
C SER A 192 -19.22 24.49 -6.43
N TRP A 193 -20.12 23.56 -6.68
CA TRP A 193 -20.52 23.11 -8.01
C TRP A 193 -22.04 23.06 -8.13
N MET A 194 -22.57 23.48 -9.27
CA MET A 194 -23.97 23.36 -9.65
C MET A 194 -24.18 22.06 -10.42
N VAL A 195 -24.96 21.15 -9.86
CA VAL A 195 -25.39 19.92 -10.54
C VAL A 195 -26.72 20.16 -11.23
N VAL A 196 -26.80 19.85 -12.52
CA VAL A 196 -28.01 19.97 -13.35
C VAL A 196 -28.31 18.62 -13.99
N ASP A 197 -29.38 17.98 -13.53
CA ASP A 197 -29.91 16.74 -14.12
C ASP A 197 -30.99 17.07 -15.14
N VAL A 198 -30.89 16.48 -16.32
CA VAL A 198 -31.73 16.80 -17.46
C VAL A 198 -32.25 15.52 -18.10
N LYS A 199 -33.55 15.48 -18.38
CA LYS A 199 -34.17 14.47 -19.23
C LYS A 199 -34.23 15.00 -20.65
N VAL A 200 -33.39 14.48 -21.52
CA VAL A 200 -33.28 14.92 -22.91
C VAL A 200 -34.38 14.26 -23.75
N ASP A 201 -35.00 14.99 -24.67
CA ASP A 201 -35.88 14.36 -25.66
C ASP A 201 -35.04 13.48 -26.59
N ASP A 202 -35.49 12.25 -26.82
CA ASP A 202 -34.79 11.23 -27.61
C ASP A 202 -34.37 11.74 -29.00
N ALA A 203 -35.14 12.67 -29.58
CA ALA A 203 -34.83 13.31 -30.85
C ALA A 203 -33.52 14.11 -30.84
N TYR A 204 -32.98 14.47 -29.67
CA TYR A 204 -31.77 15.29 -29.51
C TYR A 204 -30.61 14.55 -28.84
N LEU A 205 -30.73 13.27 -28.48
CA LEU A 205 -29.61 12.52 -27.89
C LEU A 205 -28.38 12.45 -28.80
N HIS A 206 -28.61 12.37 -30.12
CA HIS A 206 -27.56 12.27 -31.13
C HIS A 206 -26.67 13.51 -31.28
N VAL A 207 -27.09 14.67 -30.73
CA VAL A 207 -26.26 15.89 -30.76
C VAL A 207 -25.32 16.01 -29.56
N LEU A 208 -25.42 15.10 -28.59
CA LEU A 208 -24.63 15.10 -27.36
C LEU A 208 -23.42 14.15 -27.48
N PRO A 209 -22.35 14.37 -26.69
CA PRO A 209 -21.23 13.44 -26.64
C PRO A 209 -21.66 12.02 -26.22
N ASP A 210 -21.05 11.02 -26.86
CA ASP A 210 -21.26 9.62 -26.49
C ASP A 210 -20.35 9.17 -25.33
N SER A 211 -19.32 9.94 -24.98
CA SER A 211 -18.43 9.69 -23.82
C SER A 211 -18.75 10.62 -22.65
N ASN A 212 -18.31 10.24 -21.45
CA ASN A 212 -18.26 11.17 -20.32
C ASN A 212 -17.18 12.21 -20.59
N ARG A 213 -17.37 13.46 -20.14
CA ARG A 213 -16.42 14.54 -20.40
C ARG A 213 -16.10 15.38 -19.19
N GLN A 214 -14.83 15.76 -19.09
CA GLN A 214 -14.31 16.75 -18.17
C GLN A 214 -13.76 17.93 -18.98
N TYR A 215 -14.51 19.02 -19.00
CA TYR A 215 -14.13 20.26 -19.65
C TYR A 215 -13.26 21.06 -18.70
N CYS A 216 -11.95 20.99 -18.91
CA CYS A 216 -10.94 21.63 -18.06
C CYS A 216 -10.67 23.07 -18.53
N GLU A 217 -11.75 23.80 -18.78
CA GLU A 217 -11.77 25.14 -19.36
C GLU A 217 -11.65 26.19 -18.23
N PRO A 218 -10.61 27.04 -18.22
CA PRO A 218 -10.37 27.99 -17.12
C PRO A 218 -11.52 28.96 -16.89
N ALA A 219 -12.30 29.30 -17.93
CA ALA A 219 -13.42 30.22 -17.83
C ALA A 219 -14.60 29.66 -17.01
N ARG A 220 -14.85 28.34 -17.07
CA ARG A 220 -15.78 27.59 -16.21
C ARG A 220 -15.57 26.08 -16.39
N PRO A 221 -14.85 25.43 -15.47
CA PRO A 221 -14.75 23.98 -15.45
C PRO A 221 -16.13 23.32 -15.39
N CYS A 222 -16.30 22.23 -16.14
CA CYS A 222 -17.57 21.53 -16.25
C CYS A 222 -17.39 20.03 -16.44
N SER A 223 -18.27 19.22 -15.86
CA SER A 223 -18.39 17.79 -16.14
C SER A 223 -19.67 17.48 -16.90
N TYR A 224 -19.62 16.50 -17.79
CA TYR A 224 -20.77 15.92 -18.49
C TYR A 224 -20.77 14.40 -18.31
N ILE A 225 -21.89 13.87 -17.82
CA ILE A 225 -22.02 12.44 -17.49
C ILE A 225 -23.24 11.85 -18.20
N VAL A 226 -23.02 10.73 -18.90
CA VAL A 226 -24.05 9.95 -19.56
C VAL A 226 -24.70 9.00 -18.55
N CYS A 227 -25.96 9.28 -18.21
CA CYS A 227 -26.76 8.48 -17.28
C CYS A 227 -27.72 7.55 -18.04
N PRO A 228 -28.38 6.58 -17.36
CA PRO A 228 -29.25 5.60 -18.01
C PRO A 228 -30.35 6.24 -18.87
N GLY A 229 -30.59 5.66 -20.05
CA GLY A 229 -31.60 6.13 -21.00
C GLY A 229 -31.31 7.53 -21.53
N ASN A 230 -32.28 8.43 -21.38
CA ASN A 230 -32.20 9.82 -21.86
C ASN A 230 -31.86 10.85 -20.76
N HIS A 231 -31.43 10.38 -19.59
CA HIS A 231 -30.93 11.24 -18.52
C HIS A 231 -29.48 11.63 -18.77
N ARG A 232 -29.16 12.92 -18.62
CA ARG A 232 -27.79 13.47 -18.66
C ARG A 232 -27.57 14.37 -17.48
N ARG A 233 -26.35 14.37 -16.96
CA ARG A 233 -25.93 15.24 -15.85
C ARG A 233 -24.82 16.17 -16.30
N TRP A 234 -24.98 17.45 -15.97
CA TRP A 234 -23.91 18.43 -16.01
C TRP A 234 -23.56 18.86 -14.60
N GLU A 235 -22.28 19.12 -14.39
CA GLU A 235 -21.78 19.72 -13.16
C GLU A 235 -20.94 20.93 -13.56
N PHE A 236 -21.31 22.12 -13.08
CA PHE A 236 -20.65 23.37 -13.41
C PHE A 236 -20.00 23.95 -12.16
N MET A 237 -18.73 24.33 -12.23
CA MET A 237 -18.13 25.09 -11.13
C MET A 237 -18.91 26.40 -10.91
N VAL A 238 -19.25 26.69 -9.65
CA VAL A 238 -19.87 27.96 -9.24
C VAL A 238 -18.77 29.01 -9.14
N LEU A 239 -18.97 30.17 -9.78
CA LEU A 239 -17.99 31.25 -9.78
C LEU A 239 -18.22 32.23 -8.63
N GLU A 240 -17.18 32.97 -8.28
CA GLU A 240 -17.27 34.02 -7.28
C GLU A 240 -18.30 35.09 -7.69
N GLY A 241 -19.17 35.48 -6.75
CA GLY A 241 -20.24 36.46 -6.97
C GLY A 241 -21.56 35.88 -7.51
N GLU A 242 -21.64 34.58 -7.79
CA GLU A 242 -22.89 33.93 -8.19
C GLU A 242 -23.74 33.56 -6.97
N ASP A 243 -24.89 34.22 -6.82
CA ASP A 243 -25.82 33.91 -5.74
C ASP A 243 -26.73 32.73 -6.09
N ARG A 244 -27.28 32.09 -5.05
CA ARG A 244 -28.11 30.88 -5.18
C ARG A 244 -29.40 31.11 -5.99
N GLU A 245 -30.02 32.28 -5.90
CA GLU A 245 -31.28 32.57 -6.58
C GLU A 245 -31.05 32.66 -8.09
N THR A 246 -30.00 33.38 -8.50
CA THR A 246 -29.58 33.48 -9.91
C THR A 246 -29.24 32.10 -10.47
N LEU A 247 -28.42 31.34 -9.75
CA LEU A 247 -27.96 30.00 -10.12
C LEU A 247 -29.10 28.99 -10.36
N LEU A 248 -30.23 29.14 -9.66
CA LEU A 248 -31.40 28.28 -9.78
C LEU A 248 -32.47 28.82 -10.74
N SER A 249 -32.27 30.01 -11.32
CA SER A 249 -33.22 30.57 -12.28
C SER A 249 -33.17 29.82 -13.61
N GLU A 250 -34.35 29.51 -14.16
CA GLU A 250 -34.46 28.76 -15.42
C GLU A 250 -33.73 29.43 -16.60
N PRO A 251 -33.80 30.76 -16.82
CA PRO A 251 -33.04 31.41 -17.88
C PRO A 251 -31.52 31.21 -17.75
N TYR A 252 -31.00 31.22 -16.51
CA TYR A 252 -29.58 31.04 -16.26
C TYR A 252 -29.15 29.59 -16.46
N LEU A 253 -29.93 28.61 -15.98
CA LEU A 253 -29.66 27.18 -16.21
C LEU A 253 -29.59 26.84 -17.71
N TRP A 254 -30.53 27.37 -18.51
CA TRP A 254 -30.48 27.21 -19.96
C TRP A 254 -29.30 27.94 -20.62
N SER A 255 -28.81 29.03 -20.02
CA SER A 255 -27.59 29.69 -20.49
C SER A 255 -26.35 28.82 -20.31
N LEU A 256 -26.24 28.08 -19.20
CA LEU A 256 -25.16 27.13 -18.96
C LEU A 256 -25.22 25.93 -19.93
N LEU A 257 -26.42 25.42 -20.20
CA LEU A 257 -26.64 24.28 -21.09
C LEU A 257 -26.53 24.64 -22.59
N GLY A 258 -26.52 25.92 -22.94
CA GLY A 258 -26.66 26.42 -24.31
C GLY A 258 -25.63 25.90 -25.33
N ARG A 259 -24.48 25.40 -24.87
CA ARG A 259 -23.49 24.70 -25.71
C ARG A 259 -24.03 23.38 -26.30
N TRP A 260 -24.93 22.72 -25.59
CA TRP A 260 -25.43 21.38 -25.93
C TRP A 260 -26.92 21.36 -26.27
N LEU A 261 -27.75 22.08 -25.50
CA LEU A 261 -29.21 22.00 -25.59
C LEU A 261 -29.85 23.39 -25.48
N LYS A 262 -31.02 23.54 -26.12
CA LYS A 262 -31.87 24.73 -26.09
C LYS A 262 -33.17 24.44 -25.32
N PRO A 263 -33.84 25.49 -24.79
CA PRO A 263 -35.17 25.34 -24.21
C PRO A 263 -36.13 24.59 -25.14
N GLY A 264 -36.86 23.61 -24.60
CA GLY A 264 -37.79 22.76 -25.35
C GLY A 264 -37.18 21.50 -25.96
N GLN A 265 -35.85 21.31 -25.91
CA GLN A 265 -35.18 20.07 -26.34
C GLN A 265 -35.00 19.07 -25.20
N ALA A 266 -35.24 19.50 -23.96
CA ALA A 266 -35.10 18.70 -22.76
C ALA A 266 -35.88 19.31 -21.58
N GLU A 267 -36.06 18.54 -20.52
CA GLU A 267 -36.64 18.94 -19.25
C GLU A 267 -35.56 18.92 -18.16
N ILE A 268 -35.42 20.02 -17.39
CA ILE A 268 -34.53 20.05 -16.22
C ILE A 268 -35.23 19.33 -15.07
N LEU A 269 -34.72 18.17 -14.67
CA LEU A 269 -35.26 17.36 -13.57
C LEU A 269 -34.84 17.92 -12.20
N ARG A 270 -33.61 18.44 -12.12
CA ARG A 270 -33.02 18.96 -10.88
C ARG A 270 -31.92 19.97 -11.20
N ALA A 271 -31.87 21.05 -10.44
CA ALA A 271 -30.69 21.89 -10.30
C ALA A 271 -30.38 22.09 -8.81
N ALA A 272 -29.13 21.88 -8.39
CA ALA A 272 -28.73 22.05 -7.01
C ALA A 272 -27.25 22.44 -6.89
N PRO A 273 -26.93 23.57 -6.22
CA PRO A 273 -25.56 23.87 -5.86
C PRO A 273 -25.17 23.03 -4.64
N TYR A 274 -24.03 22.36 -4.77
CA TYR A 274 -23.40 21.52 -3.77
C TYR A 274 -22.03 22.06 -3.42
N GLN A 275 -21.68 21.90 -2.16
CA GLN A 275 -20.34 22.17 -1.68
C GLN A 275 -19.62 20.84 -1.54
N PHE A 276 -18.52 20.67 -2.27
CA PHE A 276 -17.74 19.45 -2.28
C PHE A 276 -16.65 19.55 -1.22
N HIS A 277 -16.76 18.69 -0.21
CA HIS A 277 -15.83 18.63 0.91
C HIS A 277 -14.91 17.42 0.79
N ALA A 278 -13.71 17.53 1.36
CA ALA A 278 -12.85 16.40 1.69
C ALA A 278 -12.73 16.32 3.23
N LEU A 279 -13.59 15.50 3.85
CA LEU A 279 -13.68 15.37 5.31
C LEU A 279 -13.58 13.90 5.70
N VAL A 280 -12.82 13.57 6.74
CA VAL A 280 -12.76 12.19 7.28
C VAL A 280 -12.78 12.25 8.80
N ALA A 281 -13.56 11.39 9.45
CA ALA A 281 -13.61 11.30 10.89
C ALA A 281 -12.27 10.78 11.44
N THR A 282 -11.83 11.36 12.55
CA THR A 282 -10.61 10.95 13.26
C THR A 282 -10.80 9.61 13.97
N GLU A 283 -12.00 9.38 14.51
CA GLU A 283 -12.45 8.16 15.15
C GLU A 283 -13.78 7.72 14.52
N TRP A 284 -13.97 6.42 14.28
CA TRP A 284 -15.15 5.90 13.54
C TRP A 284 -16.05 5.02 14.40
N HIS A 285 -15.71 4.86 15.68
CA HIS A 285 -16.58 4.22 16.65
C HIS A 285 -16.24 4.68 18.05
N LYS A 286 -17.15 4.43 18.97
CA LYS A 286 -16.92 4.55 20.40
C LYS A 286 -17.64 3.41 21.10
N ALA A 287 -16.86 2.48 21.63
CA ALA A 287 -17.35 1.23 22.19
C ALA A 287 -18.29 0.49 21.22
N ARG A 288 -19.61 0.45 21.47
CA ARG A 288 -20.57 -0.36 20.72
C ARG A 288 -21.27 0.38 19.56
N VAL A 289 -20.92 1.66 19.33
CA VAL A 289 -21.54 2.48 18.28
C VAL A 289 -20.50 2.88 17.25
N PHE A 290 -20.73 2.52 15.99
CA PHE A 290 -19.88 2.75 14.83
C PHE A 290 -20.53 3.76 13.88
N ILE A 291 -19.77 4.35 12.98
CA ILE A 291 -20.25 5.19 11.87
C ILE A 291 -19.67 4.69 10.53
N ALA A 292 -20.45 4.75 9.45
CA ALA A 292 -20.08 4.29 8.11
C ALA A 292 -20.64 5.19 6.98
N GLY A 293 -19.91 5.27 5.87
CA GLY A 293 -20.24 6.13 4.72
C GLY A 293 -20.15 7.63 5.05
N ASP A 294 -21.07 8.44 4.51
CA ASP A 294 -21.09 9.91 4.69
C ASP A 294 -21.08 10.39 6.16
N SER A 295 -21.48 9.52 7.09
CA SER A 295 -21.37 9.80 8.53
C SER A 295 -19.91 9.86 9.00
N ALA A 296 -19.03 9.06 8.39
CA ALA A 296 -17.60 8.95 8.68
C ALA A 296 -16.74 9.78 7.73
N HIS A 297 -17.09 9.92 6.45
CA HIS A 297 -16.26 10.62 5.48
C HIS A 297 -17.06 11.24 4.34
N GLN A 298 -16.57 12.36 3.80
CA GLN A 298 -17.15 13.05 2.64
C GLN A 298 -16.04 13.25 1.62
N THR A 299 -16.28 12.76 0.39
CA THR A 299 -15.27 12.69 -0.67
C THR A 299 -15.70 13.53 -1.87
N PRO A 300 -14.80 14.31 -2.50
CA PRO A 300 -15.09 15.01 -3.74
C PRO A 300 -15.54 14.03 -4.85
N PRO A 301 -16.54 14.38 -5.69
CA PRO A 301 -17.19 13.40 -6.56
C PRO A 301 -16.41 13.08 -7.85
N PHE A 302 -15.20 13.60 -8.05
CA PHE A 302 -14.45 13.49 -9.31
C PHE A 302 -14.02 12.05 -9.67
N LEU A 303 -14.02 11.12 -8.71
CA LEU A 303 -13.86 9.68 -8.95
C LEU A 303 -15.16 8.87 -8.79
N GLY A 304 -16.26 9.49 -8.37
CA GLY A 304 -17.52 8.79 -8.08
C GLY A 304 -17.40 7.78 -6.93
N GLN A 305 -16.57 8.05 -5.92
CA GLN A 305 -16.21 7.08 -4.89
C GLN A 305 -16.96 7.23 -3.55
N GLY A 306 -17.66 8.34 -3.28
CA GLY A 306 -18.33 8.55 -1.98
C GLY A 306 -19.26 7.40 -1.58
N MET A 307 -20.23 7.05 -2.44
CA MET A 307 -21.12 5.91 -2.20
C MET A 307 -20.37 4.57 -2.16
N CYS A 308 -19.41 4.35 -3.06
CA CYS A 308 -18.64 3.11 -3.13
C CYS A 308 -17.81 2.87 -1.87
N GLN A 309 -17.14 3.90 -1.35
CA GLN A 309 -16.37 3.85 -0.10
C GLN A 309 -17.28 3.50 1.08
N GLY A 310 -18.46 4.12 1.17
CA GLY A 310 -19.45 3.80 2.21
C GLY A 310 -20.00 2.37 2.09
N LEU A 311 -20.20 1.85 0.88
CA LEU A 311 -20.59 0.46 0.67
C LEU A 311 -19.48 -0.51 1.07
N ARG A 312 -18.21 -0.19 0.78
CA ARG A 312 -17.05 -0.96 1.27
C ARG A 312 -16.96 -0.96 2.79
N ASP A 313 -17.33 0.14 3.45
CA ASP A 313 -17.42 0.18 4.91
C ASP A 313 -18.46 -0.81 5.44
N ALA A 314 -19.65 -0.86 4.82
CA ALA A 314 -20.69 -1.83 5.16
C ALA A 314 -20.20 -3.27 4.95
N GLY A 315 -19.57 -3.56 3.80
CA GLY A 315 -19.00 -4.87 3.50
C GLY A 315 -17.90 -5.30 4.47
N ASN A 316 -17.09 -4.36 4.95
CA ASN A 316 -16.02 -4.62 5.90
C ASN A 316 -16.53 -4.84 7.33
N LEU A 317 -17.51 -4.06 7.77
CA LEU A 317 -18.00 -4.09 9.15
C LEU A 317 -18.95 -5.26 9.41
N GLU A 318 -19.76 -5.65 8.41
CA GLU A 318 -20.80 -6.67 8.56
C GLU A 318 -20.26 -8.01 9.09
N TRP A 319 -19.14 -8.49 8.52
CA TRP A 319 -18.65 -9.84 8.83
C TRP A 319 -17.95 -9.86 10.18
N LYS A 320 -17.30 -8.76 10.56
CA LYS A 320 -16.67 -8.57 11.86
C LYS A 320 -17.71 -8.53 12.96
N LEU A 321 -18.79 -7.76 12.76
CA LEU A 321 -19.93 -7.74 13.68
C LEU A 321 -20.50 -9.14 13.86
N ALA A 322 -20.73 -9.87 12.78
CA ALA A 322 -21.25 -11.23 12.87
C ALA A 322 -20.30 -12.21 13.55
N ALA A 323 -19.00 -12.13 13.28
CA ALA A 323 -18.00 -12.98 13.93
C ALA A 323 -17.97 -12.73 15.45
N VAL A 324 -17.97 -11.46 15.87
CA VAL A 324 -17.98 -11.09 17.30
C VAL A 324 -19.30 -11.47 17.98
N LEU A 325 -20.44 -11.22 17.33
CA LEU A 325 -21.75 -11.55 17.89
C LEU A 325 -22.01 -13.05 18.06
N ARG A 326 -21.26 -13.88 17.34
CA ARG A 326 -21.30 -15.35 17.40
C ARG A 326 -20.15 -15.95 18.22
N ASP A 327 -19.38 -15.12 18.92
CA ASP A 327 -18.21 -15.52 19.70
C ASP A 327 -17.15 -16.27 18.87
N GLN A 328 -17.07 -15.98 17.56
CA GLN A 328 -16.09 -16.53 16.63
C GLN A 328 -14.83 -15.67 16.53
N ALA A 329 -14.89 -14.42 17.01
CA ALA A 329 -13.78 -13.51 17.09
C ALA A 329 -13.87 -12.63 18.34
N SER A 330 -12.71 -12.16 18.83
CA SER A 330 -12.62 -11.16 19.89
C SER A 330 -13.21 -9.84 19.43
N SER A 331 -13.76 -9.04 20.37
CA SER A 331 -14.26 -7.70 20.07
C SER A 331 -13.18 -6.78 19.50
N ALA A 332 -11.89 -7.06 19.76
CA ALA A 332 -10.75 -6.35 19.17
C ALA A 332 -10.74 -6.40 17.62
N LEU A 333 -11.36 -7.41 17.01
CA LEU A 333 -11.51 -7.46 15.55
C LEU A 333 -12.29 -6.25 15.02
N LEU A 334 -13.20 -5.67 15.80
CA LEU A 334 -13.96 -4.49 15.38
C LEU A 334 -13.10 -3.24 15.30
N ASP A 335 -12.03 -3.15 16.07
CA ASP A 335 -11.10 -2.01 16.02
C ASP A 335 -10.37 -1.98 14.65
N SER A 336 -10.13 -3.16 14.06
CA SER A 336 -9.55 -3.31 12.72
C SER A 336 -10.40 -2.69 11.60
N TYR A 337 -11.69 -2.40 11.84
CA TYR A 337 -12.51 -1.65 10.89
C TYR A 337 -11.91 -0.28 10.58
N VAL A 338 -11.46 0.45 11.61
CA VAL A 338 -10.89 1.79 11.45
C VAL A 338 -9.49 1.71 10.87
N GLU A 339 -8.67 0.77 11.37
CA GLU A 339 -7.31 0.51 10.90
C GLU A 339 -7.28 0.18 9.40
N GLU A 340 -8.30 -0.53 8.90
CA GLU A 340 -8.40 -0.90 7.49
C GLU A 340 -9.00 0.22 6.64
N ARG A 341 -10.14 0.77 7.05
CA ARG A 341 -10.96 1.63 6.19
C ARG A 341 -10.51 3.08 6.20
N ARG A 342 -10.07 3.63 7.34
CA ARG A 342 -9.70 5.05 7.41
C ARG A 342 -8.50 5.39 6.51
N PRO A 343 -7.37 4.66 6.53
CA PRO A 343 -6.26 4.89 5.59
C PRO A 343 -6.69 4.80 4.13
N ASN A 344 -7.44 3.75 3.79
CA ASN A 344 -7.92 3.52 2.44
C ASN A 344 -8.85 4.66 1.94
N VAL A 345 -9.71 5.16 2.84
CA VAL A 345 -10.59 6.29 2.54
C VAL A 345 -9.81 7.58 2.35
N ILE A 346 -8.84 7.87 3.22
CA ILE A 346 -8.00 9.06 3.09
C ILE A 346 -7.27 9.05 1.75
N GLU A 347 -6.61 7.95 1.39
CA GLU A 347 -5.84 7.85 0.14
C GLU A 347 -6.75 8.04 -1.08
N THR A 348 -7.88 7.35 -1.14
CA THR A 348 -8.85 7.51 -2.23
C THR A 348 -9.39 8.94 -2.32
N THR A 349 -9.63 9.59 -1.17
CA THR A 349 -10.09 10.99 -1.10
C THR A 349 -9.04 11.96 -1.60
N LEU A 350 -7.76 11.74 -1.29
CA LEU A 350 -6.66 12.55 -1.80
C LEU A 350 -6.52 12.42 -3.33
N ILE A 351 -6.68 11.21 -3.89
CA ILE A 351 -6.68 11.00 -5.34
C ILE A 351 -7.87 11.73 -5.98
N ALA A 352 -9.08 11.65 -5.39
CA ALA A 352 -10.26 12.35 -5.88
C ALA A 352 -10.09 13.88 -5.83
N LYS A 353 -9.47 14.39 -4.76
CA LYS A 353 -9.12 15.80 -4.59
C LYS A 353 -8.17 16.28 -5.68
N GLU A 354 -7.12 15.53 -5.98
CA GLU A 354 -6.14 15.91 -7.00
C GLU A 354 -6.76 15.95 -8.39
N ARG A 355 -7.67 15.01 -8.70
CA ARG A 355 -8.46 15.07 -9.95
C ARG A 355 -9.36 16.30 -9.99
N GLY A 356 -9.97 16.63 -8.86
CA GLY A 356 -10.74 17.87 -8.71
C GLY A 356 -9.92 19.10 -9.05
N ARG A 357 -8.70 19.22 -8.49
CA ARG A 357 -7.77 20.33 -8.78
C ARG A 357 -7.40 20.43 -10.25
N LEU A 358 -7.08 19.30 -10.87
CA LEU A 358 -6.75 19.22 -12.29
C LEU A 358 -7.88 19.78 -13.16
N ILE A 359 -9.13 19.40 -12.87
CA ILE A 359 -10.32 19.88 -13.58
C ILE A 359 -10.57 21.35 -13.28
N SER A 360 -10.39 21.76 -12.02
CA SER A 360 -10.79 23.08 -11.52
C SER A 360 -9.77 24.19 -11.73
N GLU A 361 -8.65 23.98 -12.43
CA GLU A 361 -7.66 25.03 -12.66
C GLU A 361 -8.28 26.22 -13.41
N ARG A 362 -8.22 27.40 -12.78
CA ARG A 362 -8.87 28.65 -13.21
C ARG A 362 -7.89 29.64 -13.82
N ASP A 363 -6.60 29.51 -13.50
CA ASP A 363 -5.57 30.34 -14.08
C ASP A 363 -5.21 29.81 -15.48
N GLU A 364 -5.38 30.65 -16.50
CA GLU A 364 -5.20 30.21 -17.88
C GLU A 364 -3.75 29.81 -18.18
N ALA A 365 -2.76 30.49 -17.62
CA ALA A 365 -1.36 30.15 -17.84
C ALA A 365 -1.03 28.78 -17.23
N SER A 366 -1.50 28.53 -16.01
CA SER A 366 -1.33 27.27 -15.28
C SER A 366 -2.07 26.12 -15.97
N ALA A 367 -3.28 26.36 -16.46
CA ALA A 367 -4.02 25.38 -17.26
C ALA A 367 -3.31 25.02 -18.58
N ARG A 368 -2.66 25.99 -19.24
CA ARG A 368 -1.85 25.72 -20.44
C ARG A 368 -0.59 24.92 -20.12
N VAL A 369 0.04 25.15 -18.97
CA VAL A 369 1.17 24.31 -18.50
C VAL A 369 0.69 22.88 -18.25
N ARG A 370 -0.40 22.69 -17.50
CA ARG A 370 -1.03 21.38 -17.27
C ARG A 370 -1.30 20.65 -18.60
N ASP A 371 -1.91 21.32 -19.56
CA ASP A 371 -2.23 20.73 -20.86
C ASP A 371 -0.97 20.29 -21.61
N ALA A 372 0.08 21.12 -21.61
CA ALA A 372 1.36 20.81 -22.24
C ALA A 372 2.07 19.63 -21.55
N GLU A 373 1.99 19.52 -20.23
CA GLU A 373 2.55 18.40 -19.46
C GLU A 373 1.82 17.09 -19.75
N LEU A 374 0.48 17.10 -19.74
CA LEU A 374 -0.33 15.93 -20.09
C LEU A 374 -0.15 15.51 -21.56
N LEU A 375 0.23 16.42 -22.43
CA LEU A 375 0.51 16.16 -23.85
C LEU A 375 2.00 16.03 -24.18
N ARG A 376 2.90 15.97 -23.19
CA ARG A 376 4.36 15.96 -23.40
C ARG A 376 4.83 14.81 -24.29
N SER A 377 4.11 13.68 -24.30
CA SER A 377 4.40 12.51 -25.14
C SER A 377 3.91 12.65 -26.59
N GLY A 378 3.21 13.73 -26.93
CA GLY A 378 2.50 13.92 -28.19
C GLY A 378 1.15 13.21 -28.26
N THR A 379 0.75 12.48 -27.21
CA THR A 379 -0.54 11.78 -27.12
C THR A 379 -1.19 11.98 -25.74
N PRO A 380 -2.53 11.91 -25.62
CA PRO A 380 -3.22 12.04 -24.34
C PRO A 380 -2.84 10.92 -23.37
N VAL A 381 -2.56 11.26 -22.11
CA VAL A 381 -2.34 10.27 -21.04
C VAL A 381 -3.59 9.40 -20.90
N THR A 382 -3.40 8.08 -20.86
CA THR A 382 -4.49 7.12 -20.60
C THR A 382 -4.28 6.46 -19.24
N LEU A 383 -5.25 6.58 -18.35
CA LEU A 383 -5.27 5.93 -17.05
C LEU A 383 -6.44 4.95 -16.96
N VAL A 384 -6.29 3.89 -16.16
CA VAL A 384 -7.38 2.95 -15.84
C VAL A 384 -7.98 3.34 -14.49
N ARG A 385 -9.31 3.49 -14.43
CA ARG A 385 -10.01 3.95 -13.23
C ARG A 385 -9.86 3.00 -12.04
N GLN A 386 -9.87 1.69 -12.29
CA GLN A 386 -9.75 0.65 -11.27
C GLN A 386 -8.39 0.66 -10.56
N ASP A 387 -7.32 0.99 -11.29
CA ASP A 387 -5.96 1.03 -10.75
C ASP A 387 -5.75 2.18 -9.75
N MET A 388 -6.71 3.11 -9.64
CA MET A 388 -6.65 4.25 -8.72
C MET A 388 -7.25 3.95 -7.35
N ILE A 389 -7.80 2.75 -7.12
CA ILE A 389 -8.36 2.35 -5.82
C ILE A 389 -7.28 1.58 -5.05
N PRO A 390 -6.78 2.10 -3.93
CA PRO A 390 -5.70 1.47 -3.19
C PRO A 390 -6.17 0.20 -2.45
N PRO A 391 -5.25 -0.74 -2.15
CA PRO A 391 -5.54 -1.89 -1.29
C PRO A 391 -5.75 -1.47 0.18
N LEU A 392 -6.15 -2.41 1.03
CA LEU A 392 -6.04 -2.28 2.48
C LEU A 392 -4.57 -2.44 2.88
N VAL A 393 -4.11 -1.66 3.84
CA VAL A 393 -2.71 -1.68 4.32
C VAL A 393 -2.58 -2.07 5.79
N GLY A 394 -3.69 -2.03 6.54
CA GLY A 394 -3.76 -2.21 8.00
C GLY A 394 -4.78 -3.28 8.44
N GLY A 395 -4.80 -3.59 9.74
CA GLY A 395 -5.81 -4.43 10.40
C GLY A 395 -5.71 -5.94 10.16
N CYS A 396 -6.85 -6.59 9.85
CA CYS A 396 -6.97 -8.04 9.76
C CYS A 396 -6.52 -8.55 8.38
N ILE A 397 -5.25 -8.32 8.05
CA ILE A 397 -4.52 -8.86 6.89
C ILE A 397 -3.12 -9.30 7.32
N GLU A 398 -2.45 -10.12 6.52
CA GLU A 398 -1.02 -10.39 6.72
C GLU A 398 -0.19 -9.42 5.89
N HIS A 399 0.27 -8.33 6.51
CA HIS A 399 0.85 -7.17 5.81
C HIS A 399 1.98 -7.50 4.82
N ASP A 400 2.81 -8.48 5.16
CA ASP A 400 3.97 -8.86 4.35
C ASP A 400 3.68 -10.03 3.40
N ALA A 401 2.49 -10.61 3.46
CA ALA A 401 2.10 -11.67 2.54
C ALA A 401 1.82 -11.10 1.15
N PRO A 402 2.20 -11.82 0.07
CA PRO A 402 1.76 -11.49 -1.27
C PRO A 402 0.25 -11.24 -1.32
N LEU A 403 -0.20 -10.34 -2.20
CA LEU A 403 -1.62 -10.03 -2.43
C LEU A 403 -2.40 -9.44 -1.25
N ALA A 404 -1.85 -9.36 -0.03
CA ALA A 404 -2.56 -8.88 1.15
C ALA A 404 -3.22 -7.52 0.91
N GLY A 405 -4.48 -7.40 1.36
CA GLY A 405 -5.28 -6.19 1.22
C GLY A 405 -5.78 -5.87 -0.18
N ARG A 406 -5.47 -6.68 -1.21
CA ARG A 406 -6.06 -6.53 -2.56
C ARG A 406 -7.43 -7.18 -2.64
N VAL A 407 -8.30 -6.69 -3.52
CA VAL A 407 -9.57 -7.35 -3.84
C VAL A 407 -9.29 -8.61 -4.66
N PHE A 408 -9.84 -9.75 -4.25
CA PHE A 408 -9.70 -11.02 -4.97
C PHE A 408 -10.65 -11.09 -6.17
N PRO A 409 -10.20 -11.54 -7.36
CA PRO A 409 -11.05 -11.61 -8.54
C PRO A 409 -12.21 -12.60 -8.40
N GLN A 410 -13.30 -12.38 -9.14
CA GLN A 410 -14.48 -13.24 -9.18
C GLN A 410 -14.73 -13.72 -10.62
N PRO A 411 -14.29 -14.94 -10.98
CA PRO A 411 -14.62 -15.55 -12.27
C PRO A 411 -15.99 -16.23 -12.26
N ARG A 412 -16.48 -16.55 -13.46
CA ARG A 412 -17.52 -17.59 -13.64
C ARG A 412 -16.90 -18.96 -13.48
N VAL A 413 -17.55 -19.80 -12.68
CA VAL A 413 -17.11 -21.16 -12.35
C VAL A 413 -18.25 -22.16 -12.54
N THR A 414 -17.91 -23.43 -12.76
CA THR A 414 -18.87 -24.54 -12.83
C THR A 414 -18.54 -25.57 -11.77
N ASP A 415 -19.52 -25.98 -10.98
CA ASP A 415 -19.32 -27.01 -9.95
C ASP A 415 -19.28 -28.44 -10.55
N ALA A 416 -18.99 -29.43 -9.70
CA ALA A 416 -18.95 -30.85 -10.09
C ALA A 416 -20.31 -31.38 -10.61
N GLY A 417 -21.43 -30.72 -10.29
CA GLY A 417 -22.77 -31.03 -10.78
C GLY A 417 -23.10 -30.38 -12.13
N GLY A 418 -22.18 -29.59 -12.70
CA GLY A 418 -22.37 -28.87 -13.95
C GLY A 418 -23.14 -27.56 -13.80
N ARG A 419 -23.37 -27.07 -12.57
CA ARG A 419 -24.03 -25.78 -12.33
C ARG A 419 -23.02 -24.65 -12.50
N ALA A 420 -23.29 -23.74 -13.44
CA ALA A 420 -22.55 -22.50 -13.60
C ALA A 420 -22.99 -21.45 -12.57
N MET A 421 -22.03 -20.75 -11.96
CA MET A 421 -22.23 -19.69 -10.96
C MET A 421 -21.03 -18.71 -10.96
N LEU A 422 -21.12 -17.63 -10.20
CA LEU A 422 -19.95 -16.81 -9.85
C LEU A 422 -19.20 -17.44 -8.68
N LEU A 423 -17.87 -17.26 -8.62
CA LEU A 423 -17.05 -17.85 -7.55
C LEU A 423 -17.58 -17.51 -6.14
N ASP A 424 -18.00 -16.27 -5.89
CA ASP A 424 -18.48 -15.86 -4.57
C ASP A 424 -19.74 -16.61 -4.11
N GLU A 425 -20.57 -17.08 -5.05
CA GLU A 425 -21.76 -17.88 -4.73
C GLU A 425 -21.39 -19.24 -4.12
N SER A 426 -20.15 -19.69 -4.32
CA SER A 426 -19.63 -20.92 -3.73
C SER A 426 -19.08 -20.76 -2.31
N CYS A 427 -18.87 -19.52 -1.84
CA CYS A 427 -18.23 -19.22 -0.55
C CYS A 427 -19.09 -18.40 0.43
N GLU A 428 -20.31 -18.00 0.04
CA GLU A 428 -21.34 -17.26 0.80
C GLU A 428 -20.84 -16.31 1.92
N GLY A 429 -19.83 -15.49 1.66
CA GLY A 429 -19.30 -14.52 2.64
C GLY A 429 -18.60 -15.18 3.84
N GLN A 430 -17.99 -16.34 3.66
CA GLN A 430 -17.07 -16.96 4.61
C GLN A 430 -15.61 -16.66 4.20
N PHE A 431 -14.69 -16.82 5.16
CA PHE A 431 -13.29 -16.97 4.80
C PHE A 431 -13.15 -18.16 3.87
N HIS A 432 -12.36 -18.00 2.82
CA HIS A 432 -12.12 -19.09 1.89
C HIS A 432 -10.68 -19.14 1.40
N ILE A 433 -10.18 -20.35 1.16
CA ILE A 433 -8.89 -20.57 0.51
C ILE A 433 -9.14 -20.90 -0.95
N VAL A 434 -8.46 -20.19 -1.84
CA VAL A 434 -8.48 -20.47 -3.28
C VAL A 434 -7.11 -20.98 -3.71
N PHE A 435 -7.06 -22.18 -4.25
CA PHE A 435 -5.85 -22.77 -4.81
C PHE A 435 -5.76 -22.56 -6.32
N SER A 436 -4.56 -22.33 -6.82
CA SER A 436 -4.19 -22.51 -8.23
C SER A 436 -4.06 -24.00 -8.55
N ALA A 437 -4.29 -24.38 -9.80
CA ALA A 437 -4.08 -25.74 -10.30
C ALA A 437 -2.63 -26.26 -10.21
N LEU A 438 -1.67 -25.38 -9.88
CA LEU A 438 -0.28 -25.75 -9.55
C LEU A 438 -0.13 -26.42 -8.19
N ALA A 439 -1.12 -26.28 -7.29
CA ALA A 439 -1.09 -26.96 -6.00
C ALA A 439 -1.38 -28.46 -6.19
N ASP A 440 -0.49 -29.33 -5.72
CA ASP A 440 -0.73 -30.76 -5.79
C ASP A 440 -1.90 -31.18 -4.87
N GLY A 441 -2.52 -32.32 -5.16
CA GLY A 441 -3.68 -32.79 -4.42
C GLY A 441 -3.42 -33.07 -2.93
N SER A 442 -2.17 -33.32 -2.52
CA SER A 442 -1.84 -33.49 -1.10
C SER A 442 -1.77 -32.15 -0.37
N SER A 443 -1.17 -31.14 -1.00
CA SER A 443 -1.14 -29.75 -0.55
C SER A 443 -2.53 -29.17 -0.30
N ILE A 444 -3.47 -29.39 -1.22
CA ILE A 444 -4.87 -28.94 -1.09
C ILE A 444 -5.56 -29.61 0.09
N ARG A 445 -5.37 -30.92 0.27
CA ARG A 445 -5.98 -31.66 1.39
C ARG A 445 -5.43 -31.19 2.74
N GLU A 446 -4.12 -31.04 2.84
CA GLU A 446 -3.46 -30.68 4.08
C GLU A 446 -3.86 -29.29 4.59
N LEU A 447 -3.88 -28.28 3.70
CA LEU A 447 -4.36 -26.95 4.06
C LEU A 447 -5.88 -26.92 4.27
N GLY A 448 -6.64 -27.70 3.50
CA GLY A 448 -8.07 -27.88 3.73
C GLY A 448 -8.38 -28.41 5.13
N ASP A 449 -7.58 -29.34 5.65
CA ASP A 449 -7.72 -29.88 7.00
C ASP A 449 -7.43 -28.84 8.08
N ALA A 450 -6.39 -28.02 7.89
CA ALA A 450 -6.07 -26.92 8.79
C ALA A 450 -7.15 -25.82 8.77
N ALA A 451 -7.67 -25.48 7.60
CA ALA A 451 -8.75 -24.51 7.41
C ALA A 451 -10.05 -24.95 8.11
N ARG A 452 -10.36 -26.25 8.10
CA ARG A 452 -11.53 -26.81 8.80
C ARG A 452 -11.49 -26.58 10.30
N ALA A 453 -10.32 -26.58 10.93
CA ALA A 453 -10.19 -26.30 12.35
C ALA A 453 -10.58 -24.85 12.72
N LEU A 454 -10.73 -23.98 11.71
CA LEU A 454 -11.09 -22.57 11.83
C LEU A 454 -12.45 -22.22 11.19
N ASP A 455 -13.23 -23.23 10.77
CA ASP A 455 -14.49 -23.06 10.04
C ASP A 455 -14.34 -22.23 8.74
N ILE A 456 -13.19 -22.38 8.07
CA ILE A 456 -12.86 -21.73 6.79
C ILE A 456 -13.21 -22.66 5.62
N VAL A 457 -13.88 -22.12 4.59
CA VAL A 457 -14.26 -22.85 3.37
C VAL A 457 -13.03 -23.07 2.49
N SER A 458 -12.80 -24.28 1.99
CA SER A 458 -11.68 -24.55 1.08
C SER A 458 -12.17 -24.79 -0.34
N ILE A 459 -11.58 -24.09 -1.32
CA ILE A 459 -12.02 -24.13 -2.72
C ILE A 459 -10.81 -24.35 -3.62
N ALA A 460 -10.89 -25.38 -4.46
CA ALA A 460 -9.92 -25.62 -5.52
C ALA A 460 -10.53 -25.14 -6.84
N VAL A 461 -9.93 -24.13 -7.46
CA VAL A 461 -10.36 -23.58 -8.75
C VAL A 461 -9.41 -24.12 -9.83
N ALA A 462 -9.95 -24.93 -10.74
CA ALA A 462 -9.20 -25.54 -11.85
C ALA A 462 -9.56 -24.90 -13.20
N SER A 463 -8.65 -24.93 -14.18
CA SER A 463 -8.89 -24.41 -15.54
C SER A 463 -9.55 -25.47 -16.43
N LEU A 464 -10.43 -25.07 -17.37
CA LEU A 464 -10.97 -25.93 -18.43
C LEU A 464 -9.89 -26.71 -19.20
N SER A 465 -8.68 -26.14 -19.38
CA SER A 465 -7.58 -26.76 -20.12
C SER A 465 -6.99 -28.02 -19.45
N GLU A 466 -7.22 -28.21 -18.14
CA GLU A 466 -6.72 -29.36 -17.38
C GLU A 466 -7.60 -30.61 -17.50
N LEU A 467 -8.88 -30.43 -17.86
CA LEU A 467 -9.79 -31.55 -18.16
C LEU A 467 -9.44 -32.26 -19.48
N ASP A 468 -8.84 -31.54 -20.43
CA ASP A 468 -8.36 -32.14 -21.70
C ASP A 468 -7.01 -32.83 -21.54
N GLY A 469 -6.13 -32.36 -20.65
CA GLY A 469 -4.87 -33.03 -20.29
C GLY A 469 -5.03 -34.25 -19.39
N ALA A 470 -6.10 -34.30 -18.57
CA ALA A 470 -6.39 -35.42 -17.66
C ALA A 470 -7.02 -36.65 -18.35
N ARG A 471 -7.46 -36.54 -19.60
CA ARG A 471 -7.97 -37.69 -20.37
C ARG A 471 -6.88 -38.70 -20.76
N ASP A 472 -5.61 -38.29 -20.76
CA ASP A 472 -4.48 -39.16 -21.08
C ASP A 472 -3.78 -39.79 -19.86
N ASN A 473 -4.16 -39.43 -18.62
CA ASN A 473 -3.54 -39.95 -17.38
C ASN A 473 -4.53 -40.38 -16.28
N ALA A 474 -5.79 -40.66 -16.62
CA ALA A 474 -6.76 -41.20 -15.67
C ALA A 474 -6.66 -42.73 -15.53
N GLY A 475 -5.61 -43.19 -14.85
CA GLY A 475 -5.64 -44.46 -14.13
C GLY A 475 -6.45 -44.29 -12.84
N SER A 476 -7.71 -44.73 -12.88
CA SER A 476 -8.58 -45.10 -11.73
C SER A 476 -8.22 -44.53 -10.35
N ASP A 477 -8.65 -43.30 -10.05
CA ASP A 477 -8.97 -42.95 -8.65
C ASP A 477 -10.06 -41.85 -8.57
N THR A 478 -11.23 -42.13 -9.16
CA THR A 478 -12.45 -41.32 -8.94
C THR A 478 -13.30 -41.86 -7.79
N GLY A 479 -12.66 -42.52 -6.82
CA GLY A 479 -13.30 -43.26 -5.73
C GLY A 479 -13.36 -42.54 -4.38
N ALA A 480 -13.26 -41.21 -4.29
CA ALA A 480 -13.43 -40.51 -3.02
C ALA A 480 -14.93 -40.33 -2.68
N ARG A 481 -15.48 -41.30 -1.95
CA ARG A 481 -16.76 -41.14 -1.24
C ARG A 481 -16.69 -39.91 -0.34
N ALA A 482 -17.64 -39.00 -0.50
CA ALA A 482 -17.90 -37.90 0.43
C ALA A 482 -18.05 -38.44 1.86
N THR A 483 -17.11 -38.09 2.74
CA THR A 483 -17.36 -38.07 4.19
C THR A 483 -18.10 -36.77 4.52
N PRO A 484 -19.05 -36.75 5.48
CA PRO A 484 -20.00 -35.64 5.65
C PRO A 484 -19.40 -34.26 5.97
N ASN A 485 -18.10 -34.17 6.28
CA ASN A 485 -17.44 -32.94 6.78
C ASN A 485 -16.15 -32.55 6.01
N THR A 486 -16.02 -32.89 4.72
CA THR A 486 -14.88 -32.47 3.88
C THR A 486 -15.40 -31.67 2.68
N THR A 487 -15.59 -30.36 2.83
CA THR A 487 -16.03 -29.45 1.76
C THR A 487 -14.82 -28.80 1.09
N VAL A 488 -14.08 -29.56 0.28
CA VAL A 488 -13.29 -28.95 -0.80
C VAL A 488 -14.20 -28.88 -2.01
N ALA A 489 -14.72 -27.69 -2.31
CA ALA A 489 -15.49 -27.48 -3.54
C ALA A 489 -14.50 -27.41 -4.71
N HIS A 490 -14.58 -28.38 -5.62
CA HIS A 490 -13.88 -28.32 -6.90
C HIS A 490 -14.76 -27.59 -7.90
N VAL A 491 -14.27 -26.46 -8.41
CA VAL A 491 -14.95 -25.69 -9.44
C VAL A 491 -14.02 -25.47 -10.62
N VAL A 492 -14.61 -25.44 -11.82
CA VAL A 492 -13.88 -25.20 -13.06
C VAL A 492 -14.15 -23.77 -13.51
N GLU A 493 -13.12 -22.93 -13.57
CA GLU A 493 -13.25 -21.58 -14.12
C GLU A 493 -13.44 -21.63 -15.64
N SER A 494 -14.36 -20.82 -16.16
CA SER A 494 -14.63 -20.73 -17.61
C SER A 494 -13.53 -19.98 -18.38
N GLY A 495 -12.58 -19.35 -17.67
CA GLY A 495 -11.44 -18.60 -18.22
C GLY A 495 -10.14 -18.94 -17.49
N THR A 496 -9.25 -17.96 -17.35
CA THR A 496 -7.97 -18.09 -16.62
C THR A 496 -7.75 -16.98 -15.61
N LEU A 497 -8.81 -16.31 -15.15
CA LEU A 497 -8.72 -15.05 -14.41
C LEU A 497 -8.06 -15.25 -13.04
N VAL A 498 -8.52 -16.22 -12.25
CA VAL A 498 -7.95 -16.50 -10.92
C VAL A 498 -6.54 -17.05 -11.07
N ARG A 499 -6.34 -17.96 -12.02
CA ARG A 499 -5.02 -18.52 -12.33
C ARG A 499 -4.02 -17.42 -12.67
N ALA A 500 -4.32 -16.58 -13.65
CA ALA A 500 -3.43 -15.50 -14.09
C ALA A 500 -3.16 -14.50 -12.96
N PHE A 501 -4.16 -14.23 -12.12
CA PHE A 501 -4.00 -13.38 -10.95
C PHE A 501 -3.00 -13.98 -9.94
N LEU A 502 -3.14 -15.26 -9.58
CA LEU A 502 -2.23 -15.92 -8.64
C LEU A 502 -0.82 -16.11 -9.22
N GLU A 503 -0.71 -16.59 -10.47
CA GLU A 503 0.56 -16.83 -11.16
C GLU A 503 1.36 -15.54 -11.36
N ARG A 504 0.71 -14.42 -11.74
CA ARG A 504 1.35 -13.11 -11.89
C ARG A 504 2.01 -12.64 -10.58
N HIS A 505 1.50 -13.10 -9.44
CA HIS A 505 2.01 -12.76 -8.12
C HIS A 505 2.78 -13.91 -7.46
N GLY A 506 3.13 -14.95 -8.23
CA GLY A 506 3.94 -16.09 -7.76
C GLY A 506 3.28 -16.92 -6.66
N CYS A 507 1.95 -16.83 -6.50
CA CYS A 507 1.21 -17.53 -5.46
C CYS A 507 0.62 -18.85 -5.98
N ILE A 508 0.63 -19.89 -5.14
CA ILE A 508 -0.11 -21.13 -5.42
C ILE A 508 -1.52 -21.11 -4.82
N GLY A 509 -1.82 -20.13 -3.97
CA GLY A 509 -3.16 -19.88 -3.46
C GLY A 509 -3.26 -18.60 -2.65
N ALA A 510 -4.47 -18.29 -2.19
CA ALA A 510 -4.74 -17.15 -1.33
C ALA A 510 -5.83 -17.49 -0.31
N ILE A 511 -5.67 -16.95 0.90
CA ILE A 511 -6.71 -16.88 1.93
C ILE A 511 -7.46 -15.57 1.71
N VAL A 512 -8.75 -15.67 1.44
CA VAL A 512 -9.64 -14.56 1.10
C VAL A 512 -10.65 -14.37 2.22
N ARG A 513 -10.86 -13.11 2.60
CA ARG A 513 -11.77 -12.69 3.67
C ARG A 513 -13.24 -12.73 3.21
N PRO A 514 -14.19 -12.74 4.16
CA PRO A 514 -15.62 -12.59 3.89
C PRO A 514 -16.02 -11.36 3.05
N ASP A 515 -15.23 -10.29 3.08
CA ASP A 515 -15.43 -9.06 2.31
C ASP A 515 -14.63 -9.04 0.99
N HIS A 516 -14.06 -10.19 0.61
CA HIS A 516 -13.33 -10.45 -0.63
C HIS A 516 -11.97 -9.76 -0.77
N TYR A 517 -11.49 -9.13 0.29
CA TYR A 517 -10.09 -8.75 0.40
C TYR A 517 -9.24 -9.97 0.69
N VAL A 518 -8.05 -10.04 0.10
CA VAL A 518 -7.08 -11.10 0.39
C VAL A 518 -6.49 -10.85 1.77
N PHE A 519 -6.62 -11.83 2.67
CA PHE A 519 -5.90 -11.85 3.94
C PHE A 519 -4.41 -12.06 3.67
N ALA A 520 -4.08 -13.10 2.89
CA ALA A 520 -2.71 -13.45 2.51
C ALA A 520 -2.71 -14.33 1.26
N GLY A 521 -1.85 -14.03 0.29
CA GLY A 521 -1.40 -14.96 -0.75
C GLY A 521 -0.25 -15.82 -0.21
N PHE A 522 -0.14 -17.07 -0.66
CA PHE A 522 0.92 -17.98 -0.26
C PHE A 522 1.52 -18.70 -1.46
N ARG A 523 2.83 -18.93 -1.38
CA ARG A 523 3.65 -19.48 -2.48
C ARG A 523 3.90 -20.98 -2.32
N ASP A 524 3.69 -21.51 -1.12
CA ASP A 524 3.76 -22.93 -0.79
C ASP A 524 2.81 -23.26 0.39
N VAL A 525 2.71 -24.55 0.72
CA VAL A 525 1.82 -25.06 1.78
C VAL A 525 2.20 -24.58 3.17
N ASP A 526 3.51 -24.49 3.45
CA ASP A 526 3.99 -24.11 4.76
C ASP A 526 3.70 -22.63 5.02
N GLU A 527 3.91 -21.76 4.03
CA GLU A 527 3.42 -20.38 4.06
C GLU A 527 1.91 -20.37 4.31
N GLY A 528 1.12 -21.12 3.54
CA GLY A 528 -0.34 -21.19 3.72
C GLY A 528 -0.77 -21.59 5.14
N ARG A 529 -0.05 -22.52 5.78
CA ARG A 529 -0.32 -22.97 7.15
C ARG A 529 0.02 -21.88 8.17
N ALA A 530 1.16 -21.22 8.00
CA ALA A 530 1.55 -20.10 8.84
C ALA A 530 0.52 -18.97 8.74
N MET A 531 0.01 -18.68 7.54
CA MET A 531 -1.03 -17.67 7.33
C MET A 531 -2.34 -18.06 8.05
N LEU A 532 -2.74 -19.34 8.03
CA LEU A 532 -3.93 -19.79 8.78
C LEU A 532 -3.76 -19.67 10.30
N ALA A 533 -2.56 -19.96 10.82
CA ALA A 533 -2.26 -19.76 12.23
C ALA A 533 -2.32 -18.27 12.61
N SER A 534 -1.71 -17.39 11.80
CA SER A 534 -1.79 -15.94 11.98
C SER A 534 -3.22 -15.42 11.95
N LEU A 535 -4.04 -15.88 10.99
CA LEU A 535 -5.46 -15.52 10.93
C LEU A 535 -6.20 -15.92 12.22
N LYS A 536 -5.95 -17.13 12.74
CA LYS A 536 -6.53 -17.59 14.01
C LYS A 536 -6.17 -16.66 15.16
N ASP A 537 -4.89 -16.28 15.28
CA ASP A 537 -4.41 -15.44 16.37
C ASP A 537 -5.00 -14.02 16.30
N ARG A 538 -5.16 -13.48 15.08
CA ARG A 538 -5.82 -12.18 14.84
C ARG A 538 -7.31 -12.24 15.20
N LEU A 539 -8.02 -13.30 14.80
CA LEU A 539 -9.43 -13.49 15.19
C LEU A 539 -9.59 -13.66 16.71
N ALA A 540 -8.65 -14.33 17.37
CA ALA A 540 -8.65 -14.50 18.82
C ALA A 540 -8.28 -13.21 19.59
N GLY A 541 -7.74 -12.19 18.92
CA GLY A 541 -7.20 -10.99 19.55
C GLY A 541 -5.96 -11.27 20.39
N THR A 542 -5.24 -12.35 20.10
CA THR A 542 -3.99 -12.74 20.77
C THR A 542 -2.75 -12.32 19.99
N HIS A 543 -2.92 -11.86 18.75
CA HIS A 543 -1.88 -11.18 18.00
C HIS A 543 -1.68 -9.80 18.62
N GLU A 544 -0.51 -9.53 19.20
CA GLU A 544 -0.12 -8.16 19.56
C GLU A 544 -0.26 -7.33 18.28
N ALA A 545 -1.10 -6.28 18.32
CA ALA A 545 -1.11 -5.30 17.26
C ALA A 545 0.33 -4.79 17.17
N ARG A 546 1.10 -5.28 16.19
CA ARG A 546 2.38 -4.66 15.85
C ARG A 546 1.98 -3.22 15.58
N SER A 547 2.42 -2.32 16.47
CA SER A 547 2.27 -0.88 16.32
C SER A 547 2.50 -0.56 14.85
N GLN A 548 1.44 -0.08 14.19
CA GLN A 548 1.52 0.37 12.82
C GLN A 548 1.39 1.87 12.86
N VAL A 549 2.51 2.51 12.53
CA VAL A 549 2.60 3.92 12.24
C VAL A 549 1.49 4.31 11.25
N PRO A 550 0.65 5.31 11.59
CA PRO A 550 -0.47 5.71 10.76
C PRO A 550 -0.07 6.11 9.34
N SER A 551 -0.99 5.88 8.40
CA SER A 551 -0.97 6.36 7.01
C SER A 551 -0.80 7.88 6.83
N GLN A 552 -0.72 8.64 7.93
CA GLN A 552 -0.35 10.05 7.96
C GLN A 552 1.02 10.30 7.33
N VAL A 553 1.96 9.34 7.42
CA VAL A 553 3.33 9.47 6.87
C VAL A 553 3.35 9.66 5.35
N ARG A 554 2.39 9.07 4.61
CA ARG A 554 2.27 9.29 3.16
C ARG A 554 1.54 10.59 2.80
N ALA A 555 0.62 11.05 3.64
CA ALA A 555 -0.14 12.27 3.40
C ALA A 555 0.64 13.54 3.79
N GLU A 556 1.51 13.47 4.80
CA GLU A 556 2.40 14.58 5.18
C GLU A 556 3.56 14.78 4.21
N ALA A 557 4.01 13.70 3.54
CA ALA A 557 5.02 13.74 2.47
C ALA A 557 4.59 14.50 1.19
N GLN A 558 3.31 14.89 1.08
CA GLN A 558 2.78 15.67 -0.05
C GLN A 558 2.84 17.19 0.17
N ARG A 559 3.45 17.68 1.25
CA ARG A 559 3.90 19.08 1.25
C ARG A 559 5.02 19.19 0.22
N ALA A 560 4.90 20.16 -0.70
CA ALA A 560 5.97 20.47 -1.64
C ALA A 560 7.25 20.77 -0.84
N GLU A 561 8.14 19.78 -0.75
CA GLU A 561 9.43 19.93 -0.09
C GLU A 561 10.23 21.02 -0.82
N PRO A 562 10.93 21.91 -0.10
CA PRO A 562 11.63 23.06 -0.68
C PRO A 562 12.83 22.69 -1.56
N PHE A 563 13.09 21.39 -1.84
CA PHE A 563 14.26 20.93 -2.60
C PHE A 563 14.43 21.63 -3.95
N ARG A 564 13.32 22.04 -4.60
CA ARG A 564 13.37 22.79 -5.88
C ARG A 564 14.03 24.16 -5.76
N ALA A 565 13.97 24.80 -4.59
CA ALA A 565 14.69 26.05 -4.33
C ALA A 565 16.22 25.84 -4.33
N TYR A 566 16.66 24.58 -4.16
CA TYR A 566 18.07 24.19 -4.12
C TYR A 566 18.58 23.60 -5.44
N LEU A 567 17.85 23.76 -6.56
CA LEU A 567 18.37 23.37 -7.87
C LEU A 567 19.56 24.23 -8.28
N ARG A 568 20.63 23.59 -8.75
CA ARG A 568 21.81 24.28 -9.23
C ARG A 568 21.56 24.88 -10.61
N ALA A 569 21.94 26.16 -10.76
CA ALA A 569 21.99 26.82 -12.06
C ALA A 569 22.95 26.08 -13.01
N SER A 570 22.73 26.18 -14.32
CA SER A 570 23.52 25.46 -15.32
C SER A 570 24.99 25.90 -15.38
N ASP A 571 25.30 27.09 -14.90
CA ASP A 571 26.64 27.69 -14.82
C ASP A 571 27.31 27.50 -13.44
N ASP A 572 26.69 26.75 -12.51
CA ASP A 572 27.33 26.38 -11.25
C ASP A 572 28.54 25.46 -11.55
N PRO A 573 29.77 25.80 -11.10
CA PRO A 573 30.98 25.04 -11.40
C PRO A 573 30.93 23.54 -11.05
N LYS A 574 30.06 23.15 -10.10
CA LYS A 574 29.86 21.73 -9.74
C LYS A 574 29.10 20.93 -10.81
N VAL A 575 28.19 21.56 -11.55
CA VAL A 575 27.32 20.89 -12.55
C VAL A 575 27.43 21.48 -13.95
N GLU A 576 28.32 22.46 -14.16
CA GLU A 576 28.59 23.04 -15.49
C GLU A 576 28.96 21.92 -16.47
N GLY A 577 28.21 21.83 -17.58
CA GLY A 577 28.39 20.83 -18.62
C GLY A 577 28.09 19.38 -18.20
N ILE A 578 27.39 19.15 -17.08
CA ILE A 578 27.08 17.80 -16.57
C ILE A 578 26.36 16.94 -17.61
N GLU A 579 25.52 17.54 -18.44
CA GLU A 579 24.79 16.86 -19.51
C GLU A 579 25.71 16.30 -20.61
N GLN A 580 26.95 16.77 -20.70
CA GLN A 580 27.96 16.32 -21.67
C GLN A 580 28.73 15.08 -21.20
N HIS A 581 28.62 14.75 -19.92
CA HIS A 581 29.26 13.59 -19.33
C HIS A 581 28.36 12.34 -19.38
N ASP A 582 29.02 11.20 -19.36
CA ASP A 582 28.49 9.87 -19.04
C ASP A 582 29.11 9.38 -17.72
N ALA A 583 28.72 8.18 -17.26
CA ALA A 583 29.25 7.62 -16.01
C ALA A 583 30.80 7.57 -15.95
N TYR A 584 31.47 7.37 -17.09
CA TYR A 584 32.93 7.27 -17.16
C TYR A 584 33.61 8.63 -17.06
N SER A 585 33.25 9.54 -17.97
CA SER A 585 33.84 10.88 -18.02
C SER A 585 33.47 11.72 -16.80
N TRP A 586 32.30 11.47 -16.19
CA TRP A 586 31.94 12.04 -14.90
C TRP A 586 32.84 11.52 -13.78
N ALA A 587 33.08 10.20 -13.72
CA ALA A 587 34.00 9.63 -12.75
C ALA A 587 35.41 10.22 -12.87
N ASP A 588 35.93 10.37 -14.09
CA ASP A 588 37.25 11.00 -14.34
C ASP A 588 37.30 12.44 -13.83
N ARG A 589 36.24 13.24 -14.06
CA ARG A 589 36.11 14.59 -13.51
C ARG A 589 36.09 14.60 -11.98
N CYS A 590 35.32 13.72 -11.35
CA CYS A 590 35.24 13.61 -9.90
C CYS A 590 36.56 13.18 -9.25
N LEU A 591 37.31 12.28 -9.90
CA LEU A 591 38.60 11.79 -9.45
C LEU A 591 39.72 12.84 -9.61
N ALA A 592 39.62 13.70 -10.63
CA ALA A 592 40.55 14.82 -10.85
C ALA A 592 40.29 16.03 -9.92
N ASN A 593 39.16 16.05 -9.21
CA ASN A 593 38.80 17.15 -8.33
C ASN A 593 39.78 17.27 -7.13
N PRO A 594 40.39 18.43 -6.87
CA PRO A 594 41.38 18.59 -5.79
C PRO A 594 40.86 18.33 -4.38
N ARG A 595 39.54 18.43 -4.16
CA ARG A 595 38.89 18.24 -2.85
C ARG A 595 38.45 16.80 -2.64
N SER A 596 37.78 16.18 -3.61
CA SER A 596 37.25 14.81 -3.48
C SER A 596 38.17 13.71 -4.01
N GLY A 597 39.07 14.02 -4.95
CA GLY A 597 40.02 13.08 -5.53
C GLY A 597 40.90 12.35 -4.49
N PRO A 598 41.52 13.07 -3.52
CA PRO A 598 42.30 12.43 -2.45
C PRO A 598 41.50 11.45 -1.59
N MET A 599 40.21 11.73 -1.35
CA MET A 599 39.32 10.85 -0.60
C MET A 599 39.11 9.51 -1.33
N PHE A 600 38.80 9.57 -2.62
CA PHE A 600 38.64 8.36 -3.45
C PHE A 600 39.94 7.58 -3.62
N ALA A 601 41.08 8.26 -3.68
CA ALA A 601 42.39 7.60 -3.68
C ALA A 601 42.64 6.83 -2.37
N ALA A 602 42.26 7.41 -1.22
CA ALA A 602 42.35 6.74 0.07
C ALA A 602 41.42 5.52 0.16
N TRP A 603 40.19 5.62 -0.36
CA TRP A 603 39.26 4.48 -0.44
C TRP A 603 39.84 3.31 -1.23
N ARG A 604 40.41 3.58 -2.42
CA ARG A 604 41.09 2.55 -3.22
C ARG A 604 42.29 1.94 -2.50
N ALA A 605 43.08 2.75 -1.80
CA ALA A 605 44.21 2.24 -1.02
C ALA A 605 43.74 1.28 0.08
N ARG A 606 42.69 1.61 0.83
CA ARG A 606 42.12 0.72 1.87
C ARG A 606 41.66 -0.62 1.30
N LEU A 607 41.01 -0.61 0.14
CA LEU A 607 40.56 -1.83 -0.54
C LEU A 607 41.74 -2.78 -0.89
N VAL A 608 42.92 -2.21 -1.17
CA VAL A 608 44.14 -2.95 -1.57
C VAL A 608 45.02 -3.31 -0.37
N ASP A 609 45.12 -2.45 0.63
CA ASP A 609 46.11 -2.60 1.70
C ASP A 609 45.54 -3.25 2.96
N GLU A 610 44.22 -3.15 3.20
CA GLU A 610 43.60 -3.68 4.41
C GLU A 610 43.01 -5.08 4.22
N THR A 611 43.16 -5.91 5.26
CA THR A 611 42.44 -7.19 5.37
C THR A 611 41.18 -6.97 6.21
N PHE A 612 40.05 -7.51 5.77
CA PHE A 612 38.79 -7.40 6.49
C PHE A 612 38.86 -8.06 7.87
N LYS A 613 38.43 -7.31 8.89
CA LYS A 613 38.26 -7.74 10.28
C LYS A 613 36.82 -7.55 10.74
N GLY A 614 36.16 -6.49 10.25
CA GLY A 614 34.83 -6.08 10.68
C GLY A 614 34.86 -4.92 11.66
N ILE A 615 33.74 -4.20 11.75
CA ILE A 615 33.56 -3.07 12.66
C ILE A 615 33.53 -3.58 14.10
N THR A 616 34.23 -2.89 15.00
CA THR A 616 34.29 -3.20 16.44
C THR A 616 33.99 -1.95 17.26
N SER A 617 33.62 -2.12 18.53
CA SER A 617 33.41 -0.98 19.43
C SER A 617 34.68 -0.50 20.13
N ASP A 618 35.67 -1.39 20.31
CA ASP A 618 36.89 -1.15 21.09
C ASP A 618 38.18 -1.65 20.40
N GLY A 619 38.09 -2.11 19.16
CA GLY A 619 39.20 -2.72 18.42
C GLY A 619 39.31 -4.23 18.56
N MET A 620 38.45 -4.88 19.36
CA MET A 620 38.45 -6.32 19.58
C MET A 620 37.18 -6.96 19.03
N ILE A 621 37.31 -8.14 18.42
CA ILE A 621 36.17 -8.94 17.93
C ILE A 621 35.58 -9.72 19.10
N VAL A 622 34.26 -9.70 19.23
CA VAL A 622 33.53 -10.56 20.16
C VAL A 622 33.28 -11.93 19.49
N GLU A 623 34.03 -12.94 19.92
CA GLU A 623 33.94 -14.30 19.39
C GLU A 623 32.63 -15.00 19.79
N GLY A 624 32.16 -15.92 18.96
CA GLY A 624 30.99 -16.77 19.25
C GLY A 624 29.62 -16.10 19.18
N LEU A 625 29.53 -14.87 18.68
CA LEU A 625 28.25 -14.18 18.46
C LEU A 625 27.38 -14.83 17.39
N TYR A 626 28.02 -15.31 16.32
CA TYR A 626 27.34 -15.81 15.13
C TYR A 626 27.56 -17.31 14.99
N THR A 627 26.46 -18.06 14.91
CA THR A 627 26.47 -19.52 14.80
C THR A 627 25.66 -19.96 13.58
N MET A 628 26.14 -21.01 12.92
CA MET A 628 25.44 -21.66 11.81
C MET A 628 24.06 -22.20 12.24
N ARG A 629 23.00 -21.82 11.53
CA ARG A 629 21.63 -22.31 11.73
C ARG A 629 20.81 -22.19 10.45
N ASP A 630 19.72 -22.94 10.34
CA ASP A 630 18.75 -22.77 9.24
C ASP A 630 17.81 -21.62 9.59
N GLU A 631 17.81 -20.57 8.76
CA GLU A 631 16.92 -19.40 8.90
C GLU A 631 15.84 -19.41 7.81
N SER A 632 15.70 -20.51 7.07
CA SER A 632 14.77 -20.66 5.96
C SER A 632 14.89 -19.59 4.88
N ALA A 633 16.12 -19.15 4.61
CA ALA A 633 16.40 -18.29 3.46
C ALA A 633 15.95 -18.96 2.14
N PRO A 634 15.44 -18.20 1.16
CA PRO A 634 14.86 -18.72 -0.09
C PRO A 634 15.93 -19.16 -1.11
N VAL A 635 16.96 -19.89 -0.67
CA VAL A 635 18.17 -20.18 -1.44
C VAL A 635 17.90 -20.92 -2.73
N ASP A 636 16.94 -21.83 -2.78
CA ASP A 636 16.58 -22.52 -4.02
C ASP A 636 15.98 -21.57 -5.06
N ARG A 637 15.13 -20.62 -4.64
CA ARG A 637 14.57 -19.59 -5.53
C ARG A 637 15.70 -18.69 -6.06
N MET A 638 16.61 -18.28 -5.18
CA MET A 638 17.77 -17.48 -5.56
C MET A 638 18.68 -18.22 -6.56
N ARG A 639 18.94 -19.51 -6.34
CA ARG A 639 19.72 -20.38 -7.24
C ARG A 639 19.09 -20.46 -8.62
N ILE A 640 17.77 -20.63 -8.69
CA ILE A 640 17.03 -20.70 -9.96
C ILE A 640 17.17 -19.37 -10.73
N ALA A 641 16.99 -18.23 -10.06
CA ALA A 641 17.14 -16.92 -10.67
C ALA A 641 18.57 -16.68 -11.18
N VAL A 642 19.59 -17.02 -10.38
CA VAL A 642 20.99 -16.89 -10.80
C VAL A 642 21.32 -17.83 -11.96
N ALA A 643 20.82 -19.07 -11.95
CA ALA A 643 21.01 -19.99 -13.07
C ALA A 643 20.36 -19.47 -14.36
N ALA A 644 19.22 -18.78 -14.26
CA ALA A 644 18.59 -18.12 -15.41
C ALA A 644 19.47 -16.99 -15.95
N LEU A 645 19.99 -16.12 -15.08
CA LEU A 645 20.95 -15.07 -15.46
C LEU A 645 22.20 -15.64 -16.12
N LEU A 646 22.82 -16.66 -15.54
CA LEU A 646 24.06 -17.26 -16.04
C LEU A 646 23.91 -17.92 -17.42
N ARG A 647 22.69 -18.26 -17.85
CA ARG A 647 22.41 -18.73 -19.22
C ARG A 647 22.36 -17.61 -20.26
N LEU A 648 22.15 -16.36 -19.83
CA LEU A 648 22.03 -15.19 -20.70
C LEU A 648 23.36 -14.47 -20.92
N VAL A 649 24.32 -14.62 -20.00
CA VAL A 649 25.62 -13.94 -20.06
C VAL A 649 26.60 -14.67 -20.99
N SER A 650 27.37 -13.90 -21.73
CA SER A 650 28.51 -14.39 -22.52
C SER A 650 29.67 -14.84 -21.62
N PRO A 651 30.68 -15.58 -22.14
CA PRO A 651 31.84 -15.97 -21.34
C PRO A 651 32.58 -14.79 -20.70
N ALA A 652 32.73 -13.66 -21.42
CA ALA A 652 33.38 -12.47 -20.87
C ALA A 652 32.55 -11.79 -19.76
N GLU A 653 31.23 -11.73 -19.93
CA GLU A 653 30.31 -11.22 -18.90
C GLU A 653 30.27 -12.16 -17.69
N HIS A 654 30.35 -13.47 -17.90
CA HIS A 654 30.47 -14.47 -16.83
C HIS A 654 31.73 -14.23 -16.00
N ASP A 655 32.89 -14.05 -16.64
CA ASP A 655 34.16 -13.78 -15.95
C ASP A 655 34.16 -12.42 -15.24
N ALA A 656 33.39 -11.44 -15.73
CA ALA A 656 33.23 -10.14 -15.09
C ALA A 656 32.32 -10.20 -13.85
N VAL A 657 31.25 -11.01 -13.89
CA VAL A 657 30.22 -11.07 -12.85
C VAL A 657 30.54 -12.08 -11.73
N MET A 658 31.26 -13.16 -12.03
CA MET A 658 31.55 -14.24 -11.09
C MET A 658 32.90 -14.06 -10.40
N HIS A 659 32.89 -13.94 -9.08
CA HIS A 659 34.08 -13.80 -8.25
C HIS A 659 34.22 -14.94 -7.23
N ALA A 660 35.40 -15.10 -6.64
CA ALA A 660 35.59 -15.99 -5.50
C ALA A 660 34.82 -15.48 -4.26
N ILE A 661 34.49 -16.38 -3.32
CA ILE A 661 33.75 -15.99 -2.12
C ILE A 661 34.51 -14.97 -1.26
N ASP A 662 35.84 -15.03 -1.25
CA ASP A 662 36.74 -14.17 -0.49
C ASP A 662 37.35 -13.04 -1.35
N ASP A 663 36.80 -12.80 -2.55
CA ASP A 663 37.28 -11.74 -3.43
C ASP A 663 37.03 -10.35 -2.83
N ARG A 664 38.04 -9.49 -2.94
CA ARG A 664 38.01 -8.11 -2.44
C ARG A 664 36.98 -7.24 -3.16
N ALA A 665 36.57 -7.58 -4.38
CA ALA A 665 35.49 -6.90 -5.10
C ALA A 665 34.20 -6.83 -4.27
N ARG A 666 34.01 -7.74 -3.32
CA ARG A 666 32.89 -7.71 -2.37
C ARG A 666 32.87 -6.47 -1.48
N HIS A 667 34.04 -5.94 -1.14
CA HIS A 667 34.20 -4.76 -0.27
C HIS A 667 34.23 -3.45 -1.05
N ALA A 668 34.08 -3.50 -2.39
CA ALA A 668 34.25 -2.36 -3.28
C ALA A 668 32.93 -1.60 -3.57
N TRP A 669 31.86 -1.85 -2.81
CA TRP A 669 30.61 -1.13 -2.95
C TRP A 669 30.79 0.35 -2.60
N MET A 670 30.02 1.22 -3.25
CA MET A 670 30.00 2.65 -2.96
C MET A 670 28.70 3.27 -3.45
N ASN A 671 28.22 4.27 -2.71
CA ASN A 671 26.96 4.96 -2.98
C ASN A 671 27.06 6.31 -3.72
N PRO A 672 28.20 6.99 -3.89
CA PRO A 672 28.26 8.14 -4.81
C PRO A 672 28.21 7.68 -6.27
N GLU A 673 27.59 8.44 -7.17
CA GLU A 673 27.66 8.15 -8.62
C GLU A 673 29.03 8.56 -9.19
N VAL A 674 30.07 7.82 -8.80
CA VAL A 674 31.44 7.93 -9.27
C VAL A 674 31.90 6.54 -9.66
N TYR A 675 31.75 6.21 -10.95
CA TYR A 675 31.97 4.86 -11.48
C TYR A 675 33.46 4.45 -11.58
N MET A 676 34.12 4.37 -10.42
CA MET A 676 35.53 4.01 -10.28
C MET A 676 35.76 2.52 -10.05
N ASN A 677 34.83 1.84 -9.36
CA ASN A 677 34.88 0.40 -9.11
C ASN A 677 34.00 -0.31 -10.12
N ARG A 678 34.65 -0.89 -11.14
CA ARG A 678 34.00 -1.49 -12.31
C ARG A 678 34.02 -3.02 -12.21
N PHE A 679 33.46 -3.53 -11.12
CA PHE A 679 33.29 -4.97 -10.92
C PHE A 679 31.89 -5.36 -11.37
N GLY A 680 31.78 -6.44 -12.13
CA GLY A 680 30.50 -7.02 -12.49
C GLY A 680 29.88 -6.43 -13.74
N LEU A 681 28.55 -6.53 -13.80
CA LEU A 681 27.75 -6.01 -14.92
C LEU A 681 27.02 -4.75 -14.48
N ARG A 682 27.15 -3.68 -15.26
CA ARG A 682 26.37 -2.47 -15.07
C ARG A 682 25.06 -2.54 -15.85
N LEU A 683 23.93 -2.27 -15.19
CA LEU A 683 22.59 -2.55 -15.73
C LEU A 683 22.20 -1.66 -16.91
N ASP A 684 22.76 -0.46 -17.04
CA ASP A 684 22.55 0.45 -18.18
C ASP A 684 23.51 0.19 -19.37
N GLU A 685 24.42 -0.79 -19.24
CA GLU A 685 25.34 -1.22 -20.29
C GLU A 685 24.98 -2.58 -20.91
N ILE A 686 24.02 -3.29 -20.32
CA ILE A 686 23.54 -4.61 -20.77
C ILE A 686 22.14 -4.53 -21.37
N ASP A 687 21.75 -5.57 -22.12
CA ASP A 687 20.41 -5.63 -22.68
C ASP A 687 19.32 -5.91 -21.63
N ALA A 688 18.08 -5.59 -21.98
CA ALA A 688 16.93 -5.68 -21.08
C ALA A 688 16.72 -7.09 -20.51
N SER A 689 17.02 -8.16 -21.26
CA SER A 689 16.77 -9.53 -20.79
C SER A 689 17.70 -9.89 -19.64
N LYS A 690 18.98 -9.52 -19.73
CA LYS A 690 19.97 -9.73 -18.66
C LYS A 690 19.66 -8.86 -17.45
N ARG A 691 19.28 -7.61 -17.70
CA ARG A 691 18.87 -6.66 -16.67
C ARG A 691 17.67 -7.19 -15.87
N ASP A 692 16.64 -7.67 -16.55
CA ASP A 692 15.44 -8.23 -15.93
C ASP A 692 15.80 -9.50 -15.12
N ALA A 693 16.69 -10.35 -15.63
CA ALA A 693 17.19 -11.51 -14.89
C ALA A 693 17.98 -11.14 -13.62
N ILE A 694 18.76 -10.04 -13.62
CA ILE A 694 19.37 -9.51 -12.40
C ILE A 694 18.30 -9.03 -11.42
N LEU A 695 17.30 -8.29 -11.90
CA LEU A 695 16.18 -7.85 -11.06
C LEU A 695 15.38 -9.02 -10.48
N ASP A 696 15.32 -10.16 -11.18
CA ASP A 696 14.73 -11.40 -10.68
C ASP A 696 15.58 -12.05 -9.58
N VAL A 697 16.91 -11.94 -9.63
CA VAL A 697 17.78 -12.36 -8.51
C VAL A 697 17.49 -11.52 -7.26
N LEU A 698 17.35 -10.21 -7.40
CA LEU A 698 16.94 -9.33 -6.30
C LEU A 698 15.56 -9.74 -5.79
N ARG A 699 14.56 -9.91 -6.66
CA ARG A 699 13.20 -10.31 -6.29
C ARG A 699 13.14 -11.67 -5.59
N ALA A 700 13.97 -12.63 -6.00
CA ALA A 700 14.05 -13.95 -5.39
C ALA A 700 14.71 -13.94 -4.01
N SER A 701 15.54 -12.92 -3.72
CA SER A 701 16.32 -12.81 -2.49
C SER A 701 15.65 -11.95 -1.42
N LEU A 702 14.85 -10.96 -1.83
CA LEU A 702 14.24 -9.97 -0.94
C LEU A 702 12.78 -10.33 -0.59
N SER A 703 12.27 -9.76 0.49
CA SER A 703 10.82 -9.65 0.71
C SER A 703 10.17 -8.81 -0.39
N ALA A 704 8.85 -8.90 -0.53
CA ALA A 704 8.11 -8.06 -1.48
C ALA A 704 8.30 -6.56 -1.18
N ARG A 705 8.19 -6.17 0.09
CA ARG A 705 8.40 -4.80 0.57
C ARG A 705 9.83 -4.31 0.30
N GLY A 706 10.84 -5.14 0.56
CA GLY A 706 12.24 -4.81 0.27
C GLY A 706 12.53 -4.64 -1.21
N TYR A 707 11.96 -5.51 -2.04
CA TYR A 707 12.10 -5.40 -3.49
C TYR A 707 11.46 -4.12 -4.04
N GLU A 708 10.25 -3.79 -3.57
CA GLU A 708 9.58 -2.55 -3.97
C GLU A 708 10.36 -1.31 -3.54
N LYS A 709 10.84 -1.27 -2.29
CA LYS A 709 11.71 -0.20 -1.78
C LYS A 709 12.97 -0.03 -2.62
N ALA A 710 13.66 -1.12 -2.96
CA ALA A 710 14.83 -1.08 -3.84
C ALA A 710 14.47 -0.49 -5.23
N ARG A 711 13.34 -0.89 -5.82
CA ARG A 711 12.89 -0.35 -7.13
C ARG A 711 12.48 1.11 -7.05
N ASN A 712 11.87 1.55 -5.95
CA ASN A 712 11.53 2.95 -5.73
C ASN A 712 12.79 3.81 -5.59
N LEU A 713 13.81 3.36 -4.87
CA LEU A 713 15.09 4.06 -4.78
C LEU A 713 15.78 4.18 -6.15
N MET A 714 15.68 3.16 -7.00
CA MET A 714 16.14 3.25 -8.40
C MET A 714 15.37 4.31 -9.20
N ARG A 715 14.05 4.42 -9.01
CA ARG A 715 13.21 5.47 -9.65
C ARG A 715 13.55 6.86 -9.12
N VAL A 716 13.77 7.00 -7.81
CA VAL A 716 14.24 8.25 -7.19
C VAL A 716 15.58 8.67 -7.78
N ASN A 717 16.50 7.73 -8.01
CA ASN A 717 17.77 8.00 -8.68
C ASN A 717 17.58 8.51 -10.12
N ALA A 718 16.66 7.89 -10.88
CA ALA A 718 16.30 8.35 -12.22
C ALA A 718 15.70 9.75 -12.21
N PHE A 719 14.82 10.02 -11.25
CA PHE A 719 14.20 11.32 -11.06
C PHE A 719 15.25 12.39 -10.74
N LEU A 720 16.18 12.13 -9.81
CA LEU A 720 17.29 13.05 -9.54
C LEU A 720 18.12 13.32 -10.79
N GLY A 721 18.44 12.28 -11.58
CA GLY A 721 19.18 12.43 -12.83
C GLY A 721 18.45 13.32 -13.84
N ALA A 722 17.13 13.19 -13.95
CA ALA A 722 16.33 14.10 -14.77
C ALA A 722 16.34 15.53 -14.20
N LEU A 723 16.16 15.66 -12.88
CA LEU A 723 16.10 16.93 -12.16
C LEU A 723 17.41 17.73 -12.28
N THR A 724 18.56 17.05 -12.33
CA THR A 724 19.90 17.66 -12.39
C THR A 724 20.49 17.70 -13.80
N ARG A 725 19.72 17.29 -14.83
CA ARG A 725 20.16 17.20 -16.24
C ARG A 725 21.31 16.19 -16.46
N ALA A 726 21.36 15.14 -15.64
CA ALA A 726 22.41 14.11 -15.65
C ALA A 726 21.91 12.67 -15.94
N PRO A 727 20.92 12.41 -16.82
CA PRO A 727 20.38 11.05 -17.02
C PRO A 727 21.39 10.05 -17.62
N ARG A 728 22.49 10.52 -18.21
CA ARG A 728 23.58 9.68 -18.72
C ARG A 728 24.60 9.29 -17.65
N ILE A 729 24.49 9.88 -16.47
CA ILE A 729 25.33 9.60 -15.30
C ILE A 729 24.52 8.78 -14.30
N MET A 730 23.34 9.26 -13.93
CA MET A 730 22.44 8.58 -13.00
C MET A 730 21.07 8.39 -13.65
N ASN A 731 20.63 7.15 -13.73
CA ASN A 731 19.33 6.74 -14.22
C ASN A 731 18.80 5.56 -13.40
N GLU A 732 17.64 5.05 -13.79
CA GLU A 732 16.99 3.94 -13.09
C GLU A 732 17.87 2.68 -13.01
N TYR A 733 18.82 2.51 -13.92
CA TYR A 733 19.62 1.31 -14.11
C TYR A 733 21.13 1.57 -13.94
N SER A 734 21.52 2.68 -13.32
CA SER A 734 22.93 3.02 -13.03
C SER A 734 23.50 2.25 -11.84
N TYR A 735 23.46 0.91 -11.91
CA TYR A 735 23.84 0.01 -10.83
C TYR A 735 24.70 -1.15 -11.35
N ASN A 736 25.60 -1.65 -10.51
CA ASN A 736 26.47 -2.79 -10.77
C ASN A 736 26.00 -4.02 -10.02
N PHE A 737 26.14 -5.19 -10.63
CA PHE A 737 25.80 -6.47 -10.02
C PHE A 737 26.96 -7.45 -10.09
N ASN A 738 27.25 -8.14 -8.98
CA ASN A 738 28.28 -9.18 -8.89
C ASN A 738 27.75 -10.41 -8.16
N LEU A 739 28.32 -11.56 -8.50
CA LEU A 739 28.13 -12.85 -7.84
C LEU A 739 29.44 -13.29 -7.18
N PHE A 740 29.35 -13.93 -6.02
CA PHE A 740 30.51 -14.41 -5.28
C PHE A 740 30.32 -15.85 -4.81
N GLY A 741 31.28 -16.70 -5.12
CA GLY A 741 31.16 -18.14 -4.90
C GLY A 741 30.21 -18.79 -5.91
N THR A 742 30.19 -20.12 -5.94
CA THR A 742 29.28 -20.87 -6.82
C THR A 742 27.93 -21.04 -6.12
N PRO A 743 26.79 -20.69 -6.76
CA PRO A 743 25.47 -20.92 -6.19
C PRO A 743 25.32 -22.36 -5.71
N SER A 744 25.03 -22.52 -4.42
CA SER A 744 24.98 -23.81 -3.70
C SER A 744 23.81 -23.84 -2.71
N SER A 745 23.31 -25.02 -2.37
CA SER A 745 22.34 -25.18 -1.28
C SER A 745 23.05 -25.38 0.07
N ASP A 746 24.37 -25.66 0.06
CA ASP A 746 25.16 -26.01 1.24
C ASP A 746 26.39 -25.11 1.43
N GLU A 747 27.09 -24.79 0.33
CA GLU A 747 28.32 -23.99 0.36
C GLU A 747 28.02 -22.48 0.39
N PRO A 748 28.91 -21.65 0.95
CA PRO A 748 28.73 -20.22 0.95
C PRO A 748 28.70 -19.64 -0.47
N TRP A 749 27.75 -18.73 -0.74
CA TRP A 749 27.72 -17.91 -1.95
C TRP A 749 26.87 -16.65 -1.72
N GLY A 750 26.92 -15.70 -2.64
CA GLY A 750 26.17 -14.47 -2.50
C GLY A 750 26.25 -13.56 -3.71
N TRP A 751 25.73 -12.35 -3.55
CA TRP A 751 25.74 -11.31 -4.57
C TRP A 751 25.83 -9.93 -3.93
N ASN A 752 26.33 -8.96 -4.68
CA ASN A 752 26.16 -7.55 -4.34
C ASN A 752 25.53 -6.78 -5.50
N PHE A 753 24.83 -5.71 -5.15
CA PHE A 753 24.20 -4.79 -6.07
C PHE A 753 24.44 -3.39 -5.56
N TYR A 754 25.16 -2.54 -6.31
CA TYR A 754 25.53 -1.22 -5.80
C TYR A 754 25.55 -0.14 -6.89
N GLY A 755 25.22 1.08 -6.47
CA GLY A 755 25.23 2.28 -7.30
C GLY A 755 24.76 3.48 -6.48
N HIS A 756 24.40 4.57 -7.16
CA HIS A 756 23.97 5.77 -6.45
C HIS A 756 22.78 5.49 -5.52
N HIS A 757 22.98 5.79 -4.24
CA HIS A 757 21.96 5.70 -3.21
C HIS A 757 21.37 4.31 -2.88
N LEU A 758 21.92 3.22 -3.45
CA LEU A 758 21.45 1.87 -3.14
C LEU A 758 22.61 0.88 -3.23
N CYS A 759 23.01 0.31 -2.09
CA CYS A 759 24.00 -0.76 -2.01
C CYS A 759 23.48 -1.91 -1.17
N LEU A 760 23.36 -3.08 -1.79
CA LEU A 760 22.84 -4.31 -1.22
C LEU A 760 23.95 -5.37 -1.24
N ASN A 761 24.19 -6.04 -0.12
CA ASN A 761 25.12 -7.16 -0.03
C ASN A 761 24.41 -8.35 0.59
N CYS A 762 24.29 -9.44 -0.17
CA CYS A 762 23.62 -10.66 0.25
C CYS A 762 24.62 -11.81 0.27
N THR A 763 24.69 -12.53 1.37
CA THR A 763 25.45 -13.78 1.48
C THR A 763 24.56 -14.84 2.12
N VAL A 764 24.57 -16.02 1.54
CA VAL A 764 23.89 -17.20 2.09
C VAL A 764 24.90 -18.29 2.40
N VAL A 765 24.70 -18.97 3.52
CA VAL A 765 25.47 -20.16 3.93
C VAL A 765 24.48 -21.22 4.34
N GLY A 766 24.35 -22.29 3.55
CA GLY A 766 23.19 -23.18 3.67
C GLY A 766 21.90 -22.39 3.43
N ARG A 767 20.97 -22.42 4.39
CA ARG A 767 19.73 -21.61 4.41
C ARG A 767 19.77 -20.44 5.41
N GLN A 768 20.97 -20.02 5.82
CA GLN A 768 21.20 -18.82 6.62
C GLN A 768 21.50 -17.64 5.71
N MET A 769 20.97 -16.45 6.01
CA MET A 769 21.17 -15.25 5.17
C MET A 769 21.72 -14.08 5.98
N VAL A 770 22.82 -13.49 5.51
CA VAL A 770 23.34 -12.22 6.00
C VAL A 770 23.19 -11.19 4.89
N PHE A 771 22.49 -10.11 5.20
CA PHE A 771 22.16 -9.05 4.24
C PHE A 771 22.77 -7.70 4.68
N THR A 772 24.07 -7.71 4.97
CA THR A 772 24.82 -6.50 5.33
C THR A 772 26.23 -6.55 4.74
N PRO A 773 26.86 -5.40 4.46
CA PRO A 773 26.37 -4.04 4.67
C PRO A 773 25.23 -3.66 3.72
N LEU A 774 24.28 -2.88 4.23
CA LEU A 774 23.20 -2.29 3.47
C LEU A 774 23.29 -0.78 3.56
N PHE A 775 23.26 -0.11 2.41
CA PHE A 775 23.15 1.34 2.31
C PHE A 775 21.91 1.70 1.48
N MET A 776 21.12 2.65 1.96
CA MET A 776 20.04 3.29 1.19
C MET A 776 20.09 4.80 1.39
N GLY A 777 19.91 5.56 0.31
CA GLY A 777 19.80 7.02 0.39
C GLY A 777 18.78 7.58 -0.59
N ALA A 778 18.43 8.84 -0.45
CA ALA A 778 17.56 9.54 -1.39
C ALA A 778 17.86 11.04 -1.38
N GLU A 779 17.89 11.67 -2.57
CA GLU A 779 18.02 13.12 -2.78
C GLU A 779 17.28 13.45 -4.08
N PRO A 780 16.15 14.18 -4.07
CA PRO A 780 15.24 14.29 -2.94
C PRO A 780 14.67 12.91 -2.52
N ASN A 781 14.05 12.83 -1.35
CA ASN A 781 13.35 11.64 -0.87
C ASN A 781 11.92 11.45 -1.41
N VAL A 782 11.44 12.38 -2.25
CA VAL A 782 10.11 12.36 -2.88
C VAL A 782 10.20 12.69 -4.37
N ILE A 783 9.44 11.98 -5.19
CA ILE A 783 9.20 12.31 -6.60
C ILE A 783 7.94 13.18 -6.71
N ASP A 784 8.11 14.44 -7.11
CA ASP A 784 7.00 15.41 -7.20
C ASP A 784 6.53 15.69 -8.64
N ALA A 785 7.13 15.03 -9.64
CA ALA A 785 6.78 15.20 -11.04
C ALA A 785 7.12 13.96 -11.88
N GLY A 786 6.38 13.77 -12.97
CA GLY A 786 6.60 12.66 -13.90
C GLY A 786 5.74 11.41 -13.59
N PRO A 787 6.04 10.27 -14.24
CA PRO A 787 5.21 9.07 -14.15
C PRO A 787 5.20 8.41 -12.77
N ASP A 788 6.25 8.61 -11.99
CA ASP A 788 6.43 8.02 -10.64
C ASP A 788 6.10 9.03 -9.52
N ILE A 789 5.29 10.05 -9.80
CA ILE A 789 4.87 11.06 -8.82
C ILE A 789 4.24 10.41 -7.58
N GLY A 790 4.63 10.88 -6.40
CA GLY A 790 4.14 10.37 -5.11
C GLY A 790 4.97 9.22 -4.54
N VAL A 791 5.97 8.69 -5.26
CA VAL A 791 6.97 7.81 -4.66
C VAL A 791 7.77 8.60 -3.63
N ALA A 792 7.79 8.12 -2.39
CA ALA A 792 8.52 8.70 -1.27
C ALA A 792 9.21 7.56 -0.50
N GLU A 793 10.49 7.73 -0.17
CA GLU A 793 11.30 6.70 0.47
C GLU A 793 12.09 7.22 1.65
N LEU A 794 12.35 6.36 2.63
CA LEU A 794 13.06 6.65 3.89
C LEU A 794 12.29 7.53 4.90
N ASN A 795 11.05 7.91 4.59
CA ASN A 795 10.19 8.70 5.48
C ASN A 795 9.74 7.91 6.72
N GLU A 796 9.59 6.59 6.60
CA GLU A 796 9.17 5.75 7.73
C GLU A 796 10.26 5.69 8.81
N GLU A 797 11.50 5.48 8.40
CA GLU A 797 12.67 5.56 9.28
C GLU A 797 12.82 6.92 9.96
N GLU A 798 12.51 8.00 9.24
CA GLU A 798 12.51 9.36 9.77
C GLU A 798 11.44 9.54 10.84
N VAL A 799 10.18 9.22 10.51
CA VAL A 799 9.03 9.46 11.39
C VAL A 799 9.14 8.64 12.67
N VAL A 800 9.40 7.34 12.55
CA VAL A 800 9.48 6.44 13.71
C VAL A 800 10.70 6.77 14.57
N GLY A 801 11.83 7.11 13.95
CA GLY A 801 13.01 7.59 14.68
C GLY A 801 12.75 8.86 15.48
N LEU A 802 12.03 9.82 14.88
CA LEU A 802 11.65 11.08 15.51
C LEU A 802 10.62 10.86 16.63
N GLU A 803 9.64 9.99 16.42
CA GLU A 803 8.65 9.59 17.43
C GLU A 803 9.34 8.98 18.64
N LEU A 804 10.29 8.05 18.42
CA LEU A 804 11.08 7.44 19.49
C LEU A 804 11.82 8.50 20.29
N MET A 805 12.55 9.39 19.63
CA MET A 805 13.29 10.45 20.30
C MET A 805 12.38 11.35 21.15
N ARG A 806 11.18 11.68 20.67
CA ARG A 806 10.19 12.50 21.38
C ARG A 806 9.53 11.77 22.55
N ALA A 807 9.31 10.47 22.43
CA ALA A 807 8.70 9.64 23.45
C ALA A 807 9.63 9.40 24.66
N LEU A 808 10.94 9.50 24.49
CA LEU A 808 11.90 9.30 25.58
C LEU A 808 11.69 10.28 26.74
N PRO A 809 11.71 9.82 28.01
CA PRO A 809 11.72 10.70 29.18
C PRO A 809 12.90 11.68 29.15
N ASP A 810 12.73 12.88 29.72
CA ASP A 810 13.72 13.97 29.66
C ASP A 810 15.14 13.55 30.04
N ASP A 811 15.30 12.75 31.09
CA ASP A 811 16.61 12.32 31.59
C ASP A 811 17.29 11.26 30.70
N VAL A 812 16.49 10.43 30.02
CA VAL A 812 16.95 9.45 29.04
C VAL A 812 17.26 10.16 27.72
N ARG A 813 16.36 11.03 27.27
CA ARG A 813 16.48 11.84 26.05
C ARG A 813 17.72 12.73 26.07
N ALA A 814 18.00 13.37 27.20
CA ALA A 814 19.21 14.20 27.36
C ALA A 814 20.51 13.38 27.27
N LYS A 815 20.49 12.08 27.61
CA LYS A 815 21.65 11.18 27.44
C LYS A 815 21.74 10.63 26.03
N ALA A 816 20.60 10.42 25.36
CA ALA A 816 20.55 10.03 23.96
C ALA A 816 21.10 11.13 23.05
N GLN A 817 20.72 12.40 23.30
CA GLN A 817 21.18 13.55 22.51
C GLN A 817 22.63 13.90 22.85
N VAL A 818 23.57 13.34 22.10
CA VAL A 818 25.01 13.57 22.32
C VAL A 818 25.48 14.93 21.81
N TYR A 819 24.81 15.48 20.79
CA TYR A 819 25.03 16.83 20.29
C TYR A 819 23.70 17.49 19.91
N ALA A 820 23.56 18.78 20.22
CA ALA A 820 22.31 19.52 19.97
C ALA A 820 22.13 19.91 18.50
N LEU A 821 23.24 20.05 17.76
CA LEU A 821 23.24 20.47 16.36
C LEU A 821 23.89 19.42 15.47
N LYS A 822 23.40 19.29 14.23
CA LYS A 822 24.03 18.45 13.19
C LYS A 822 25.48 18.83 12.88
N ARG A 823 25.82 20.12 13.07
CA ARG A 823 27.17 20.68 12.98
C ARG A 823 27.52 21.42 14.26
N ASP A 824 27.54 20.69 15.37
CA ASP A 824 27.80 21.25 16.68
C ASP A 824 29.28 21.66 16.82
N PRO A 825 29.60 22.92 17.22
CA PRO A 825 30.98 23.37 17.39
C PRO A 825 31.79 22.60 18.44
N SER A 826 31.14 21.83 19.32
CA SER A 826 31.79 21.00 20.32
C SER A 826 32.19 19.61 19.80
N MET A 827 31.80 19.24 18.58
CA MET A 827 32.22 17.99 17.96
C MET A 827 33.74 17.97 17.75
N PRO A 828 34.40 16.83 17.96
CA PRO A 828 35.83 16.70 17.69
C PRO A 828 36.11 16.77 16.19
N ASP A 829 37.33 17.21 15.84
CA ASP A 829 37.82 17.24 14.46
C ASP A 829 37.64 15.86 13.80
N GLY A 830 37.00 15.86 12.63
CA GLY A 830 36.73 14.65 11.86
C GLY A 830 35.45 13.89 12.23
N ARG A 831 34.63 14.37 13.19
CA ARG A 831 33.29 13.78 13.45
C ARG A 831 32.34 13.94 12.26
N VAL A 832 32.44 15.08 11.56
CA VAL A 832 31.74 15.36 10.30
C VAL A 832 32.70 15.08 9.14
N ALA A 833 32.49 13.98 8.44
CA ALA A 833 33.30 13.55 7.31
C ALA A 833 32.86 14.25 6.00
N ILE A 834 33.81 14.39 5.07
CA ILE A 834 33.48 14.80 3.71
C ILE A 834 32.80 13.61 3.02
N GLY A 835 31.59 13.80 2.48
CA GLY A 835 30.82 12.77 1.78
C GLY A 835 29.84 12.04 2.69
N ASP A 836 30.34 11.39 3.75
CA ASP A 836 29.53 10.58 4.68
C ASP A 836 28.90 11.38 5.84
N GLU A 837 29.20 12.67 5.96
CA GLU A 837 28.78 13.53 7.09
C GLU A 837 28.92 12.86 8.47
N LEU A 838 27.82 12.52 9.16
CA LEU A 838 27.88 11.91 10.50
C LEU A 838 27.90 10.38 10.47
N LEU A 839 27.69 9.76 9.31
CA LEU A 839 27.76 8.31 9.16
C LEU A 839 29.19 7.82 9.42
N LEU A 840 29.31 6.89 10.36
CA LEU A 840 30.59 6.32 10.76
C LEU A 840 30.91 5.02 10.02
N SER A 841 29.87 4.30 9.61
CA SER A 841 29.94 2.95 9.05
C SER A 841 29.69 2.89 7.53
N GLY A 842 30.01 3.97 6.82
CA GLY A 842 29.90 4.07 5.36
C GLY A 842 30.86 3.18 4.57
N ALA A 843 30.95 3.43 3.27
CA ALA A 843 31.82 2.67 2.36
C ALA A 843 33.29 2.76 2.80
N PHE A 844 34.04 1.65 2.67
CA PHE A 844 35.47 1.57 3.04
C PHE A 844 35.77 1.85 4.53
N GLN A 845 34.79 1.64 5.41
CA GLN A 845 34.92 1.71 6.87
C GLN A 845 34.83 0.33 7.54
N ASP A 846 35.06 -0.75 6.79
CA ASP A 846 34.80 -2.12 7.23
C ASP A 846 35.58 -2.57 8.48
N ASN A 847 36.69 -1.88 8.79
CA ASN A 847 37.56 -2.16 9.94
C ASN A 847 37.50 -1.07 11.01
N ARG A 848 36.55 -0.13 10.91
CA ARG A 848 36.50 1.03 11.80
C ARG A 848 36.18 0.61 13.24
N VAL A 849 36.83 1.26 14.20
CA VAL A 849 36.43 1.21 15.60
C VAL A 849 35.39 2.30 15.83
N ILE A 850 34.18 1.90 16.19
CA ILE A 850 33.03 2.78 16.44
C ILE A 850 32.57 2.57 17.89
N PRO A 851 33.02 3.39 18.84
CA PRO A 851 32.58 3.29 20.23
C PRO A 851 31.06 3.43 20.37
N TYR A 852 30.50 2.78 21.38
CA TYR A 852 29.11 3.00 21.77
C TYR A 852 28.94 4.45 22.24
N GLU A 853 27.87 5.11 21.78
CA GLU A 853 27.51 6.48 22.14
C GLU A 853 26.04 6.52 22.58
N GLY A 854 25.67 7.54 23.36
CA GLY A 854 24.30 7.76 23.82
C GLY A 854 23.95 6.94 25.06
N VAL A 855 22.76 6.32 25.05
CA VAL A 855 22.16 5.66 26.21
C VAL A 855 21.81 4.20 25.93
N GLU A 856 22.04 3.33 26.90
CA GLU A 856 21.64 1.92 26.81
C GLU A 856 20.12 1.77 26.88
N VAL A 857 19.57 0.93 26.00
CA VAL A 857 18.13 0.68 25.84
C VAL A 857 17.50 0.02 27.06
N LYS A 858 18.28 -0.63 27.94
CA LYS A 858 17.77 -1.10 29.25
C LYS A 858 17.22 0.02 30.14
N HIS A 859 17.57 1.28 29.84
CA HIS A 859 17.05 2.45 30.53
C HIS A 859 15.79 3.04 29.89
N PHE A 860 15.31 2.47 28.77
CA PHE A 860 14.10 2.92 28.10
C PHE A 860 12.86 2.36 28.80
N PRO A 861 11.75 3.12 28.85
CA PRO A 861 10.42 2.57 29.14
C PRO A 861 10.06 1.45 28.17
N ALA A 862 9.15 0.55 28.57
CA ALA A 862 8.72 -0.58 27.75
C ALA A 862 8.22 -0.13 26.36
N ASP A 863 7.30 0.83 26.32
CA ASP A 863 6.74 1.35 25.07
C ASP A 863 7.81 1.92 24.13
N CYS A 864 8.85 2.57 24.66
CA CYS A 864 9.98 3.05 23.84
C CYS A 864 10.89 1.92 23.34
N ARG A 865 11.00 0.81 24.08
CA ARG A 865 11.73 -0.39 23.62
C ARG A 865 10.98 -1.07 22.48
N ASP A 866 9.65 -1.11 22.56
CA ASP A 866 8.80 -1.65 21.51
C ASP A 866 8.88 -0.79 20.24
N LEU A 867 8.80 0.53 20.37
CA LEU A 867 8.98 1.48 19.26
C LEU A 867 10.39 1.40 18.64
N LEU A 868 11.43 1.17 19.44
CA LEU A 868 12.78 0.91 18.93
C LEU A 868 12.84 -0.41 18.15
N LEU A 869 12.20 -1.47 18.62
CA LEU A 869 12.15 -2.75 17.91
C LEU A 869 11.35 -2.64 16.60
N GLU A 870 10.28 -1.84 16.59
CA GLU A 870 9.55 -1.49 15.37
C GLU A 870 10.46 -0.78 14.37
N LEU A 871 11.19 0.26 14.82
CA LEU A 871 12.16 0.97 13.99
C LEU A 871 13.21 0.02 13.41
N ILE A 872 13.80 -0.85 14.24
CA ILE A 872 14.76 -1.86 13.79
C ILE A 872 14.12 -2.81 12.77
N GLY A 873 12.84 -3.17 12.94
CA GLY A 873 12.08 -3.98 12.00
C GLY A 873 11.95 -3.33 10.62
N ILE A 874 11.70 -2.02 10.56
CA ILE A 874 11.67 -1.24 9.30
C ILE A 874 13.01 -1.39 8.56
N TYR A 875 14.12 -1.25 9.29
CA TYR A 875 15.49 -1.44 8.80
C TYR A 875 15.84 -2.87 8.39
N HIS A 876 14.98 -3.85 8.62
CA HIS A 876 15.20 -5.24 8.20
C HIS A 876 14.08 -5.76 7.31
N ALA A 877 13.11 -4.91 6.95
CA ALA A 877 11.91 -5.29 6.20
C ALA A 877 12.20 -5.87 4.81
N TYR A 878 13.44 -5.78 4.30
CA TYR A 878 13.89 -6.41 3.06
C TYR A 878 14.22 -7.90 3.19
N LEU A 879 14.43 -8.39 4.42
CA LEU A 879 14.67 -9.80 4.65
C LEU A 879 13.39 -10.61 4.38
N PRO A 880 13.48 -11.77 3.72
CA PRO A 880 12.38 -12.74 3.72
C PRO A 880 12.00 -13.14 5.14
N SER A 881 10.78 -13.64 5.35
CA SER A 881 10.20 -13.90 6.68
C SER A 881 11.09 -14.71 7.61
N GLY A 882 11.67 -15.82 7.14
CA GLY A 882 12.58 -16.66 7.92
C GLY A 882 13.83 -15.89 8.42
N PRO A 883 14.66 -15.35 7.50
CA PRO A 883 15.80 -14.50 7.88
C PRO A 883 15.41 -13.28 8.74
N PHE A 884 14.27 -12.65 8.47
CA PHE A 884 13.76 -11.52 9.24
C PHE A 884 13.55 -11.89 10.71
N GLU A 885 12.76 -12.94 10.99
CA GLU A 885 12.49 -13.36 12.37
C GLU A 885 13.77 -13.84 13.07
N ALA A 886 14.63 -14.57 12.37
CA ALA A 886 15.92 -15.01 12.90
C ALA A 886 16.83 -13.83 13.30
N ARG A 887 16.81 -12.74 12.51
CA ARG A 887 17.55 -11.52 12.76
C ARG A 887 16.95 -10.71 13.90
N MET A 888 15.62 -10.56 13.94
CA MET A 888 14.94 -9.88 15.05
C MET A 888 15.15 -10.61 16.38
N ASP A 889 15.14 -11.95 16.39
CA ASP A 889 15.43 -12.74 17.58
C ASP A 889 16.87 -12.61 18.08
N GLU A 890 17.83 -12.49 17.17
CA GLU A 890 19.22 -12.20 17.52
C GLU A 890 19.33 -10.81 18.17
N ILE A 891 18.69 -9.80 17.58
CA ILE A 891 18.71 -8.43 18.10
C ILE A 891 18.03 -8.35 19.48
N ARG A 892 16.88 -9.00 19.67
CA ARG A 892 16.16 -9.05 20.96
C ARG A 892 17.03 -9.59 22.09
N ARG A 893 17.87 -10.61 21.82
CA ARG A 893 18.81 -11.18 22.80
C ARG A 893 19.88 -10.19 23.27
N HIS A 894 20.19 -9.18 22.48
CA HIS A 894 21.17 -8.15 22.78
C HIS A 894 20.56 -6.78 23.12
N LEU A 895 19.23 -6.68 23.19
CA LEU A 895 18.51 -5.41 23.29
C LEU A 895 18.93 -4.56 24.48
N ASP A 896 19.15 -5.17 25.66
CA ASP A 896 19.55 -4.44 26.86
C ASP A 896 20.96 -3.82 26.78
N SER A 897 21.81 -4.37 25.90
CA SER A 897 23.15 -3.86 25.59
C SER A 897 23.20 -2.97 24.33
N THR A 898 22.05 -2.78 23.68
CA THR A 898 21.93 -1.86 22.56
C THR A 898 21.98 -0.43 23.07
N HIS A 899 22.69 0.43 22.35
CA HIS A 899 22.79 1.86 22.61
C HIS A 899 22.03 2.63 21.54
N PHE A 900 21.41 3.73 21.96
CA PHE A 900 20.77 4.70 21.08
C PHE A 900 21.39 6.07 21.29
N CYS A 901 21.87 6.69 20.21
CA CYS A 901 22.34 8.07 20.24
C CYS A 901 21.63 8.92 19.18
N TRP A 902 21.50 10.22 19.47
CA TRP A 902 20.85 11.23 18.66
C TRP A 902 21.75 12.46 18.51
N ILE A 903 21.75 13.07 17.32
CA ILE A 903 22.44 14.33 17.04
C ILE A 903 21.48 15.25 16.28
N GLY A 904 21.40 16.51 16.70
CA GLY A 904 20.55 17.51 16.06
C GLY A 904 19.26 17.79 16.83
N GLY A 905 18.40 18.60 16.20
CA GLY A 905 17.08 18.92 16.74
C GLY A 905 16.12 17.73 16.65
N TYR A 906 14.90 17.92 17.14
CA TYR A 906 13.84 16.90 17.11
C TYR A 906 12.46 17.56 16.95
N GLY A 907 12.41 18.78 16.42
CA GLY A 907 11.22 19.44 15.87
C GLY A 907 10.86 18.90 14.48
N ASP A 908 9.68 19.25 13.98
CA ASP A 908 9.15 18.66 12.72
C ASP A 908 10.01 19.00 11.50
N THR A 909 10.69 20.14 11.54
CA THR A 909 11.57 20.65 10.47
C THR A 909 13.06 20.45 10.77
N ASP A 910 13.41 19.89 11.92
CA ASP A 910 14.81 19.81 12.32
C ASP A 910 15.51 18.65 11.58
N PRO A 911 16.68 18.88 10.97
CA PRO A 911 17.53 17.79 10.50
C PRO A 911 18.22 17.13 11.70
N PHE A 912 18.35 15.81 11.63
CA PHE A 912 18.91 14.98 12.68
C PHE A 912 19.62 13.74 12.16
N TYR A 913 20.39 13.12 13.06
CA TYR A 913 21.04 11.83 12.94
C TYR A 913 20.67 10.97 14.14
N TYR A 914 20.55 9.65 13.93
CA TYR A 914 20.57 8.69 15.03
C TYR A 914 21.38 7.45 14.69
N ARG A 915 21.86 6.77 15.75
CA ARG A 915 22.50 5.46 15.65
C ARG A 915 21.96 4.50 16.69
N ILE A 916 21.64 3.29 16.24
CA ILE A 916 21.30 2.14 17.07
C ILE A 916 22.46 1.16 16.97
N GLN A 917 23.10 0.84 18.09
CA GLN A 917 24.34 0.06 18.05
C GLN A 917 24.40 -0.99 19.17
N SER A 918 24.68 -2.23 18.80
CA SER A 918 24.87 -3.36 19.71
C SER A 918 26.04 -4.24 19.23
N PRO A 919 26.40 -5.32 19.95
CA PRO A 919 27.39 -6.28 19.45
C PRO A 919 27.00 -6.98 18.14
N VAL A 920 25.73 -6.96 17.73
CA VAL A 920 25.22 -7.68 16.54
C VAL A 920 24.60 -6.75 15.49
N LEU A 921 24.46 -5.47 15.77
CA LEU A 921 23.75 -4.51 14.91
C LEU A 921 24.39 -3.13 14.95
N ILE A 922 24.51 -2.49 13.79
CA ILE A 922 24.64 -1.03 13.68
C ILE A 922 23.60 -0.57 12.68
N ILE A 923 22.79 0.41 13.07
CA ILE A 923 21.91 1.18 12.19
C ILE A 923 22.29 2.64 12.33
N GLU A 924 22.45 3.34 11.21
CA GLU A 924 22.60 4.79 11.19
C GLU A 924 21.56 5.41 10.26
N PHE A 925 21.02 6.55 10.67
CA PHE A 925 20.16 7.44 9.89
C PHE A 925 20.78 8.82 9.92
N ASP A 926 20.86 9.49 8.77
CA ASP A 926 21.36 10.86 8.71
C ASP A 926 20.65 11.70 7.64
N HIS A 927 20.30 12.93 8.01
CA HIS A 927 19.98 13.99 7.06
C HIS A 927 21.27 14.64 6.54
N HIS A 928 21.39 14.79 5.23
CA HIS A 928 22.62 15.25 4.57
C HIS A 928 22.45 16.61 3.90
N ALA A 929 23.56 17.33 3.73
CA ALA A 929 23.61 18.46 2.82
C ALA A 929 23.66 17.98 1.35
N GLY A 930 23.18 18.83 0.45
CA GLY A 930 23.02 18.50 -0.97
C GLY A 930 24.35 18.18 -1.66
N VAL A 931 24.37 17.04 -2.34
CA VAL A 931 25.47 16.66 -3.24
C VAL A 931 25.18 17.22 -4.62
N PHE A 932 24.01 16.90 -5.16
CA PHE A 932 23.54 17.42 -6.44
C PHE A 932 22.70 18.69 -6.27
N LEU A 933 22.02 18.85 -5.14
CA LEU A 933 21.33 20.07 -4.76
C LEU A 933 22.30 21.09 -4.12
N SER A 934 21.87 22.34 -4.02
CA SER A 934 22.71 23.48 -3.64
C SER A 934 22.76 23.77 -2.14
N ASN A 935 21.88 23.16 -1.34
CA ASN A 935 21.86 23.32 0.11
C ASN A 935 23.20 22.86 0.72
N THR A 936 23.84 23.75 1.48
CA THR A 936 25.10 23.45 2.18
C THR A 936 24.87 22.92 3.58
N GLU A 937 23.68 23.12 4.14
CA GLU A 937 23.26 22.57 5.41
C GLU A 937 22.40 21.31 5.20
N PRO A 938 22.39 20.38 6.18
CA PRO A 938 21.52 19.22 6.18
C PRO A 938 20.04 19.58 6.08
N GLU A 939 19.29 18.85 5.25
CA GLU A 939 17.86 19.07 5.01
C GLU A 939 17.10 17.74 5.01
N LYS A 940 15.79 17.78 5.30
CA LYS A 940 14.96 16.56 5.44
C LYS A 940 14.76 15.79 4.13
N PHE A 941 14.94 16.46 2.99
CA PHE A 941 14.80 15.82 1.69
C PHE A 941 16.05 15.08 1.20
N HIS A 942 17.15 15.05 1.96
CA HIS A 942 18.33 14.25 1.64
C HIS A 942 18.66 13.33 2.81
N ILE A 943 18.30 12.05 2.68
CA ILE A 943 18.44 11.06 3.76
C ILE A 943 19.40 9.98 3.32
N HIS A 944 20.36 9.61 4.18
CA HIS A 944 21.18 8.40 4.04
C HIS A 944 20.96 7.48 5.25
N THR A 945 20.98 6.18 4.99
CA THR A 945 20.83 5.14 6.01
C THR A 945 21.79 3.98 5.79
N LEU A 946 22.19 3.33 6.89
CA LEU A 946 23.11 2.20 6.89
C LEU A 946 22.64 1.11 7.86
N VAL A 947 22.85 -0.15 7.49
CA VAL A 947 22.76 -1.30 8.38
C VAL A 947 24.01 -2.16 8.24
N ARG A 948 24.63 -2.51 9.38
CA ARG A 948 25.82 -3.35 9.47
C ARG A 948 25.64 -4.48 10.47
N THR A 949 26.38 -5.56 10.25
CA THR A 949 26.55 -6.67 11.19
C THR A 949 28.00 -6.63 11.71
N PRO A 950 28.25 -5.98 12.87
CA PRO A 950 29.60 -5.79 13.41
C PRO A 950 30.26 -7.10 13.86
N ASN A 951 31.45 -7.02 14.46
CA ASN A 951 32.20 -8.16 14.97
C ASN A 951 32.49 -9.23 13.90
N GLY A 952 32.83 -8.78 12.69
CA GLY A 952 33.38 -9.64 11.63
C GLY A 952 32.37 -10.39 10.78
N ASN A 953 31.06 -10.13 10.93
CA ASN A 953 30.04 -10.86 10.17
C ASN A 953 29.32 -10.05 9.08
N ASP A 954 29.72 -8.80 8.84
CA ASP A 954 29.41 -8.18 7.55
C ASP A 954 29.87 -9.08 6.40
N TYR A 955 29.09 -9.08 5.32
CA TYR A 955 29.26 -9.99 4.19
C TYR A 955 29.17 -11.48 4.56
N GLY A 956 28.61 -11.82 5.73
CA GLY A 956 28.51 -13.16 6.26
C GLY A 956 29.87 -13.81 6.59
N MET A 957 30.94 -13.03 6.72
CA MET A 957 32.30 -13.59 6.77
C MET A 957 32.58 -14.46 7.99
N ALA A 958 31.95 -14.20 9.14
CA ALA A 958 32.07 -15.08 10.30
C ALA A 958 31.45 -16.46 10.01
N LEU A 959 30.29 -16.49 9.35
CA LEU A 959 29.62 -17.73 8.93
C LEU A 959 30.38 -18.46 7.82
N VAL A 960 30.90 -17.73 6.83
CA VAL A 960 31.76 -18.29 5.77
C VAL A 960 32.98 -18.98 6.39
N LYS A 961 33.68 -18.31 7.32
CA LYS A 961 34.83 -18.87 8.04
C LYS A 961 34.45 -20.14 8.80
N ALA A 962 33.35 -20.10 9.57
CA ALA A 962 32.86 -21.24 10.33
C ALA A 962 32.52 -22.45 9.43
N CYS A 963 31.90 -22.20 8.27
CA CYS A 963 31.59 -23.23 7.28
C CYS A 963 32.86 -23.87 6.71
N CYS A 964 33.84 -23.06 6.28
CA CYS A 964 35.11 -23.56 5.76
C CYS A 964 35.90 -24.38 6.80
N GLU A 965 35.89 -23.97 8.08
CA GLU A 965 36.52 -24.72 9.17
C GLU A 965 35.82 -26.08 9.37
N ALA A 966 34.49 -26.11 9.41
CA ALA A 966 33.71 -27.34 9.55
C ALA A 966 33.96 -28.34 8.39
N SER A 967 34.06 -27.85 7.15
CA SER A 967 34.37 -28.68 5.97
C SER A 967 35.78 -29.27 6.02
N ARG A 968 36.78 -28.52 6.53
CA ARG A 968 38.15 -29.02 6.74
C ARG A 968 38.20 -30.14 7.79
N PHE A 969 37.44 -30.01 8.88
CA PHE A 969 37.35 -31.07 9.91
C PHE A 969 36.66 -32.34 9.39
N LYS A 970 35.63 -32.22 8.54
CA LYS A 970 35.01 -33.39 7.89
C LYS A 970 36.00 -34.13 6.98
N LEU A 971 36.79 -33.41 6.17
CA LEU A 971 37.80 -34.02 5.29
C LEU A 971 38.95 -34.68 6.06
N ALA A 972 39.44 -34.05 7.13
CA ALA A 972 40.49 -34.62 8.00
C ALA A 972 40.02 -35.82 8.84
N GLY A 973 38.72 -35.95 9.07
CA GLY A 973 38.10 -37.13 9.70
C GLY A 973 38.00 -38.33 8.75
N VAL A 974 37.75 -38.08 7.46
CA VAL A 974 37.67 -39.13 6.42
C VAL A 974 39.05 -39.68 6.03
N GLU A 975 40.15 -38.94 6.22
CA GLU A 975 41.52 -39.46 6.06
C GLU A 975 42.03 -40.28 7.28
N ARG A 976 41.28 -40.35 8.37
CA ARG A 976 41.63 -41.13 9.58
C ARG A 976 40.81 -42.42 9.77
N GLU A 977 39.88 -42.71 8.88
CA GLU A 977 39.22 -44.02 8.70
C GLU A 977 39.82 -44.77 7.51
#